data_AF-A0A8H7X9B1-F1
#
_entry.id   AF-A0A8H7X9B1-F1
#
_cell.length_a   1.000
_cell.length_b   1.000
_cell.length_c   1.000
_cell.angle_alpha   90.00
_cell.angle_beta   90.00
_cell.angle_gamma   90.00
#
_symmetry.space_group_name_H-M   'P 1'
#
loop_
_entity.id
_entity.type
_entity.pdbx_description
1 polymer ?
#
loop_
_entity_poly.entity_id
_entity_poly.type
_entity_poly.pdbx_seq_one_letter_code
_entity_poly.pdbx_strand_id
1 'polypeptide(L)'
;MDRIFTSRKPALATAITMDTGSSTSLEKTKAEKSTENLVRISESNSRDAERGVGEPRVVANMEEIALKALHIDDDPTLNPWTFRMFLIGFGLSGFGSALATIFLFKPQSVSVSIIFLTVISYVAGNAMEYIIPKTGKVGRWLNPHPFNSKEHLAIVIMAGSASGAAAATEVLATQKLYYNIVPNAAVAILLLFSSQLLGYGMAGVLRKSLVYPTKMVWPSILPLSALIETLHRDKVEMKKKFNLFWIVFGAIAVWEWFPQYIAPFLTGVSVFCLANQKNLVFTNIFGGTSGNEGLGLMSVSFDWQYIGVSCFFLPLITLTNSFIGFILCMALYIGVYYGNVWDALRFPFLSQQLFSADSNSTLFDIYNQSKILDVNNELDTVRLAAVGIPSFATTYATYLLTTNLAVTATIAHIMLWNREEVGESFSRPSWSKIKNYRPTASSFMFWKKNKQSPGSERLDDADISDLDPHYRQMLAYSEVPSSWYIFIFMISMILGIFCIYNLKSTLPWWGFLVAVTLSFMSTLFFGAMAGLIGFTVPITSLIQLIGGYLHPGKPVANMYFVLFGANAQAQALYLIHNLKLGQYGKLSPKCTFTVQIIGTMFGAIVNYALMNTITTNQREILLSIQGTNIWSGQVIQSFNSNAIAFGALSKHMFSVGRTYQWIVLALPLGFAIPLPFYFAHRRFPTLGLDYIVTPVITWYLGYLSVGINSSVMMYFIIGFVVQFHIRKKYPEWFLKYNYILAAAISGGTELLVFVTTFAVQGASGKAVPFPAWWGNNYQKGNVDFCMRNPAVG
;
A
#
# COMPACT_ATOMS: atom_id res chain seq x y z
N MET A 1 -71.14 21.34 43.20
CA MET A 1 -72.46 21.85 42.77
C MET A 1 -72.45 21.94 41.25
N ASP A 2 -73.10 20.97 40.62
CA ASP A 2 -74.03 21.05 39.48
C ASP A 2 -73.68 21.69 38.10
N ARG A 3 -73.90 20.83 37.09
CA ARG A 3 -74.61 21.01 35.78
C ARG A 3 -73.87 21.75 34.65
N ILE A 4 -73.52 21.14 33.51
CA ILE A 4 -74.28 20.49 32.39
C ILE A 4 -75.16 21.46 31.55
N PHE A 5 -75.00 21.35 30.21
CA PHE A 5 -75.96 21.48 29.07
C PHE A 5 -75.58 22.54 28.01
N THR A 6 -74.95 22.15 26.87
CA THR A 6 -75.53 21.78 25.53
C THR A 6 -75.69 22.94 24.53
N SER A 7 -75.35 22.70 23.24
CA SER A 7 -76.29 22.88 22.11
C SER A 7 -75.64 22.69 20.72
N ARG A 8 -76.15 21.66 19.99
CA ARG A 8 -76.54 21.61 18.56
C ARG A 8 -75.48 21.59 17.44
N LYS A 9 -75.45 20.42 16.76
CA LYS A 9 -75.28 20.30 15.30
C LYS A 9 -76.54 20.75 14.55
N PRO A 10 -76.43 21.01 13.24
CA PRO A 10 -77.32 20.35 12.28
C PRO A 10 -76.54 19.61 11.18
N ALA A 11 -77.25 18.72 10.49
CA ALA A 11 -76.79 17.83 9.43
C ALA A 11 -77.42 18.21 8.06
N LEU A 12 -76.68 17.89 6.98
CA LEU A 12 -77.03 17.55 5.57
C LEU A 12 -76.00 18.23 4.64
N ALA A 13 -75.65 17.76 3.45
CA ALA A 13 -75.59 16.45 2.80
C ALA A 13 -74.86 16.70 1.45
N THR A 14 -74.03 15.75 1.03
CA THR A 14 -73.63 15.43 -0.37
C THR A 14 -73.12 16.54 -1.30
N ALA A 15 -71.83 16.50 -1.64
CA ALA A 15 -71.39 16.54 -3.04
C ALA A 15 -70.01 15.85 -3.15
N ILE A 16 -70.01 14.73 -3.87
CA ILE A 16 -68.80 14.03 -4.32
C ILE A 16 -68.19 14.89 -5.43
N THR A 17 -66.97 15.39 -5.22
CA THR A 17 -66.03 15.68 -6.30
C THR A 17 -64.65 15.21 -5.85
N MET A 18 -64.20 14.09 -6.42
CA MET A 18 -62.79 13.75 -6.46
C MET A 18 -62.13 14.71 -7.44
N ASP A 19 -61.14 15.49 -7.01
CA ASP A 19 -59.92 15.62 -7.81
C ASP A 19 -58.69 16.01 -6.99
N THR A 20 -57.57 15.62 -7.58
CA THR A 20 -56.23 15.33 -7.08
C THR A 20 -55.37 16.57 -6.74
N GLY A 21 -54.69 16.57 -5.57
CA GLY A 21 -53.63 17.54 -5.28
C GLY A 21 -53.31 17.79 -3.79
N SER A 22 -52.66 16.86 -3.09
CA SER A 22 -52.15 17.15 -1.72
C SER A 22 -50.80 16.52 -1.33
N SER A 23 -50.09 15.85 -2.25
CA SER A 23 -48.82 15.18 -1.92
C SER A 23 -47.58 16.06 -2.07
N THR A 24 -47.64 17.16 -2.84
CA THR A 24 -46.46 17.99 -3.17
C THR A 24 -46.14 19.09 -2.14
N SER A 25 -47.12 19.53 -1.34
CA SER A 25 -46.90 20.55 -0.30
C SER A 25 -46.26 19.95 0.96
N LEU A 26 -46.74 18.78 1.40
CA LEU A 26 -46.21 18.07 2.57
C LEU A 26 -44.76 17.59 2.40
N GLU A 27 -44.34 17.20 1.20
CA GLU A 27 -42.94 16.81 0.93
C GLU A 27 -41.98 18.01 0.95
N LYS A 28 -42.40 19.18 0.44
CA LYS A 28 -41.58 20.40 0.49
C LYS A 28 -41.35 20.89 1.91
N THR A 29 -42.40 20.91 2.74
CA THR A 29 -42.29 21.34 4.14
C THR A 29 -41.43 20.38 4.99
N LYS A 30 -41.35 19.10 4.61
CA LYS A 30 -40.51 18.10 5.30
C LYS A 30 -39.03 18.22 4.91
N ALA A 31 -38.76 18.51 3.64
CA ALA A 31 -37.40 18.75 3.13
C ALA A 31 -36.79 20.07 3.65
N GLU A 32 -37.59 21.12 3.77
CA GLU A 32 -37.14 22.40 4.35
C GLU A 32 -36.82 22.24 5.84
N LYS A 33 -37.66 21.52 6.61
CA LYS A 33 -37.40 21.23 8.03
C LYS A 33 -36.19 20.34 8.28
N SER A 34 -35.90 19.36 7.40
CA SER A 34 -34.67 18.56 7.52
C SER A 34 -33.42 19.38 7.24
N THR A 35 -33.49 20.32 6.30
CA THR A 35 -32.36 21.18 5.93
C THR A 35 -32.09 22.23 7.02
N GLU A 36 -33.14 22.84 7.60
CA GLU A 36 -33.01 23.76 8.74
C GLU A 36 -32.44 23.08 9.99
N ASN A 37 -32.82 21.83 10.27
CA ASN A 37 -32.27 21.09 11.41
C ASN A 37 -30.80 20.73 11.20
N LEU A 38 -30.37 20.40 9.97
CA LEU A 38 -28.96 20.15 9.65
C LEU A 38 -28.10 21.42 9.78
N VAL A 39 -28.61 22.57 9.36
CA VAL A 39 -27.92 23.87 9.51
C VAL A 39 -27.80 24.24 10.99
N ARG A 40 -28.85 24.06 11.80
CA ARG A 40 -28.80 24.33 13.26
C ARG A 40 -27.82 23.44 14.01
N ILE A 41 -27.64 22.18 13.59
CA ILE A 41 -26.65 21.26 14.18
C ILE A 41 -25.21 21.66 13.77
N SER A 42 -25.01 22.19 12.56
CA SER A 42 -23.71 22.73 12.13
C SER A 42 -23.35 24.03 12.88
N GLU A 43 -24.35 24.85 13.20
CA GLU A 43 -24.18 26.08 13.98
C GLU A 43 -24.01 25.85 15.50
N SER A 44 -24.49 24.73 16.04
CA SER A 44 -24.23 24.35 17.44
C SER A 44 -22.81 23.78 17.60
N ASN A 45 -22.38 22.94 16.66
CA ASN A 45 -21.02 22.37 16.68
C ASN A 45 -19.92 23.41 16.47
N SER A 46 -20.18 24.47 15.70
CA SER A 46 -19.25 25.61 15.56
C SER A 46 -19.21 26.51 16.80
N ARG A 47 -20.34 26.70 17.50
CA ARG A 47 -20.40 27.46 18.75
C ARG A 47 -19.76 26.74 19.95
N ASP A 48 -19.78 25.40 19.96
CA ASP A 48 -19.07 24.60 20.97
C ASP A 48 -17.55 24.53 20.70
N ALA A 49 -17.11 24.72 19.44
CA ALA A 49 -15.69 24.83 19.09
C ALA A 49 -15.06 26.18 19.53
N GLU A 50 -15.85 27.26 19.62
CA GLU A 50 -15.36 28.58 20.04
C GLU A 50 -15.32 28.79 21.57
N ARG A 51 -15.96 27.93 22.38
CA ARG A 51 -16.01 28.06 23.86
C ARG A 51 -14.98 27.22 24.62
N GLY A 52 -14.04 26.58 23.94
CA GLY A 52 -12.99 25.76 24.53
C GLY A 52 -11.66 26.47 24.73
N VAL A 53 -11.61 27.64 25.39
CA VAL A 53 -10.33 28.18 25.90
C VAL A 53 -10.04 27.51 27.24
N GLY A 54 -9.55 26.28 27.17
CA GLY A 54 -8.97 25.51 28.28
C GLY A 54 -7.65 24.89 27.82
N GLU A 55 -6.70 24.74 28.74
CA GLU A 55 -5.33 24.27 28.50
C GLU A 55 -5.20 23.16 27.43
N PRO A 56 -4.12 23.14 26.63
CA PRO A 56 -3.96 22.18 25.54
C PRO A 56 -3.89 20.75 26.09
N ARG A 57 -5.04 20.06 26.09
CA ARG A 57 -5.09 18.61 26.32
C ARG A 57 -4.22 17.94 25.26
N VAL A 58 -3.21 17.21 25.72
CA VAL A 58 -2.39 16.33 24.87
C VAL A 58 -3.34 15.40 24.14
N VAL A 59 -3.43 15.53 22.81
CA VAL A 59 -4.27 14.69 21.96
C VAL A 59 -3.71 13.26 22.00
N ALA A 60 -4.28 12.44 22.87
CA ALA A 60 -3.76 11.12 23.19
C ALA A 60 -4.06 10.11 22.07
N ASN A 61 -5.26 10.18 21.47
CA ASN A 61 -5.75 9.19 20.53
C ASN A 61 -5.54 9.62 19.06
N MET A 62 -5.15 8.65 18.20
CA MET A 62 -4.90 8.88 16.77
C MET A 62 -6.17 9.31 16.01
N GLU A 63 -7.33 8.87 16.49
CA GLU A 63 -8.65 9.24 15.96
C GLU A 63 -8.88 10.74 16.10
N GLU A 64 -8.68 11.31 17.30
CA GLU A 64 -8.79 12.75 17.52
C GLU A 64 -7.79 13.55 16.69
N ILE A 65 -6.62 12.98 16.40
CA ILE A 65 -5.63 13.61 15.53
C ILE A 65 -6.15 13.69 14.09
N ALA A 66 -6.67 12.58 13.55
CA ALA A 66 -7.21 12.58 12.19
C ALA A 66 -8.38 13.55 12.05
N LEU A 67 -9.27 13.60 13.05
CA LEU A 67 -10.43 14.49 13.08
C LEU A 67 -10.06 15.97 13.25
N LYS A 68 -8.97 16.28 13.96
CA LYS A 68 -8.48 17.67 14.14
C LYS A 68 -7.53 18.11 13.02
N ALA A 69 -6.89 17.18 12.32
CA ALA A 69 -5.94 17.47 11.26
C ALA A 69 -6.63 17.83 9.94
N LEU A 70 -7.82 17.29 9.70
CA LEU A 70 -8.61 17.49 8.47
C LEU A 70 -9.91 18.21 8.79
N HIS A 71 -10.37 19.07 7.87
CA HIS A 71 -11.64 19.76 8.08
C HIS A 71 -12.82 18.85 7.76
N ILE A 72 -13.94 19.03 8.47
CA ILE A 72 -15.12 18.19 8.30
C ILE A 72 -16.04 18.70 7.18
N ASP A 73 -16.01 20.00 6.86
CA ASP A 73 -16.96 20.61 5.93
C ASP A 73 -16.85 20.07 4.48
N ASP A 74 -17.99 19.98 3.80
CA ASP A 74 -18.10 19.57 2.40
C ASP A 74 -19.15 20.40 1.63
N ASP A 75 -18.89 20.62 0.34
CA ASP A 75 -19.83 21.22 -0.61
C ASP A 75 -20.25 20.17 -1.65
N PRO A 76 -21.45 19.57 -1.54
CA PRO A 76 -21.90 18.51 -2.44
C PRO A 76 -22.21 18.98 -3.87
N THR A 77 -22.23 20.30 -4.14
CA THR A 77 -22.54 20.84 -5.46
C THR A 77 -21.37 20.75 -6.46
N LEU A 78 -20.14 20.59 -5.95
CA LEU A 78 -18.93 20.49 -6.77
C LEU A 78 -18.93 19.22 -7.62
N ASN A 79 -18.85 19.37 -8.94
CA ASN A 79 -18.81 18.27 -9.89
C ASN A 79 -17.37 17.76 -10.11
N PRO A 80 -17.10 16.45 -9.94
CA PRO A 80 -15.79 15.86 -10.27
C PRO A 80 -15.64 15.44 -11.74
N TRP A 81 -16.73 15.35 -12.50
CA TRP A 81 -16.74 14.79 -13.86
C TRP A 81 -16.50 15.86 -14.91
N THR A 82 -15.24 16.02 -15.35
CA THR A 82 -14.86 16.96 -16.41
C THR A 82 -13.86 16.36 -17.39
N PHE A 83 -13.76 16.97 -18.56
CA PHE A 83 -12.76 16.58 -19.57
C PHE A 83 -11.32 16.70 -19.04
N ARG A 84 -11.03 17.78 -18.29
CA ARG A 84 -9.73 18.02 -17.65
C ARG A 84 -9.35 16.88 -16.72
N MET A 85 -10.30 16.43 -15.89
CA MET A 85 -10.08 15.32 -14.97
C MET A 85 -9.69 14.02 -15.71
N PHE A 86 -10.38 13.68 -16.80
CA PHE A 86 -10.02 12.49 -17.60
C PHE A 86 -8.68 12.67 -18.33
N LEU A 87 -8.44 13.81 -18.97
CA LEU A 87 -7.21 14.02 -19.76
C LEU A 87 -5.96 13.96 -18.86
N ILE A 88 -5.95 14.70 -17.75
CA ILE A 88 -4.82 14.70 -16.81
C ILE A 88 -4.73 13.33 -16.13
N GLY A 89 -5.87 12.74 -15.75
CA GLY A 89 -5.94 11.41 -15.17
C GLY A 89 -5.28 10.35 -16.04
N PHE A 90 -5.70 10.20 -17.30
CA PHE A 90 -5.09 9.25 -18.24
C PHE A 90 -3.62 9.55 -18.49
N GLY A 91 -3.25 10.83 -18.65
CA GLY A 91 -1.85 11.23 -18.84
C GLY A 91 -0.95 10.81 -17.67
N LEU A 92 -1.36 11.11 -16.44
CA LEU A 92 -0.60 10.75 -15.24
C LEU A 92 -0.66 9.26 -14.91
N SER A 93 -1.78 8.59 -15.19
CA SER A 93 -1.87 7.13 -15.07
C SER A 93 -0.92 6.42 -16.03
N GLY A 94 -0.83 6.89 -17.28
CA GLY A 94 0.09 6.36 -18.28
C GLY A 94 1.55 6.61 -17.91
N PHE A 95 1.85 7.83 -17.44
CA PHE A 95 3.17 8.18 -16.94
C PHE A 95 3.59 7.34 -15.72
N GLY A 96 2.74 7.25 -14.70
CA GLY A 96 3.03 6.49 -13.48
C GLY A 96 3.23 5.00 -13.74
N SER A 97 2.33 4.38 -14.51
CA SER A 97 2.45 2.95 -14.89
C SER A 97 3.69 2.68 -15.73
N ALA A 98 4.02 3.57 -16.68
CA ALA A 98 5.20 3.43 -17.51
C ALA A 98 6.49 3.44 -16.70
N LEU A 99 6.62 4.39 -15.78
CA LEU A 99 7.76 4.47 -14.88
C LEU A 99 7.87 3.26 -13.98
N ALA A 100 6.78 2.85 -13.34
CA ALA A 100 6.78 1.70 -12.44
C ALA A 100 7.24 0.42 -13.16
N THR A 101 6.81 0.22 -14.41
CA THR A 101 7.27 -0.94 -15.22
C THR A 101 8.73 -0.83 -15.63
N ILE A 102 9.23 0.36 -15.97
CA ILE A 102 10.65 0.54 -16.29
C ILE A 102 11.52 0.23 -15.06
N PHE A 103 11.16 0.74 -13.89
CA PHE A 103 11.90 0.51 -12.64
C PHE A 103 11.91 -0.96 -12.20
N LEU A 104 10.93 -1.76 -12.61
CA LEU A 104 10.94 -3.22 -12.38
C LEU A 104 12.12 -3.92 -13.07
N PHE A 105 12.58 -3.39 -14.21
CA PHE A 105 13.70 -3.93 -14.99
C PHE A 105 14.99 -3.12 -14.83
N LYS A 106 15.07 -2.31 -13.77
CA LYS A 106 16.27 -1.54 -13.42
C LYS A 106 17.00 -2.14 -12.21
N PRO A 107 18.31 -1.88 -12.06
CA PRO A 107 19.06 -2.30 -10.86
C PRO A 107 18.55 -1.69 -9.56
N GLN A 108 17.98 -0.49 -9.62
CA GLN A 108 17.40 0.22 -8.46
C GLN A 108 15.91 0.48 -8.73
N SER A 109 15.05 -0.01 -7.83
CA SER A 109 13.61 0.18 -7.91
C SER A 109 13.22 1.48 -7.20
N VAL A 110 12.74 2.47 -7.95
CA VAL A 110 12.14 3.69 -7.41
C VAL A 110 10.62 3.60 -7.57
N SER A 111 9.89 3.95 -6.52
CA SER A 111 8.43 3.97 -6.55
C SER A 111 7.94 5.39 -6.82
N VAL A 112 6.95 5.55 -7.71
CA VAL A 112 6.41 6.88 -8.01
C VAL A 112 5.47 7.31 -6.88
N SER A 113 5.86 8.34 -6.13
CA SER A 113 5.02 8.88 -5.05
C SER A 113 3.71 9.49 -5.57
N ILE A 114 2.61 9.16 -4.90
CA ILE A 114 1.29 9.74 -5.19
C ILE A 114 1.31 11.26 -4.94
N ILE A 115 2.08 11.73 -3.95
CA ILE A 115 2.20 13.16 -3.64
C ILE A 115 2.83 13.93 -4.80
N PHE A 116 3.83 13.35 -5.45
CA PHE A 116 4.43 13.94 -6.65
C PHE A 116 3.40 14.07 -7.79
N LEU A 117 2.60 13.02 -8.02
CA LEU A 117 1.49 13.06 -8.99
C LEU A 117 0.41 14.11 -8.60
N THR A 118 0.17 14.32 -7.31
CA THR A 118 -0.72 15.37 -6.78
C THR A 118 -0.21 16.77 -7.11
N VAL A 119 1.09 17.03 -6.97
CA VAL A 119 1.67 18.34 -7.31
C VAL A 119 1.59 18.61 -8.81
N ILE A 120 1.97 17.63 -9.64
CA ILE A 120 1.89 17.79 -11.11
C ILE A 120 0.44 18.00 -11.56
N SER A 121 -0.49 17.20 -11.04
CA SER A 121 -1.92 17.37 -11.38
C SER A 121 -2.48 18.72 -10.96
N TYR A 122 -2.00 19.31 -9.85
CA TYR A 122 -2.40 20.65 -9.44
C TYR A 122 -1.90 21.71 -10.43
N VAL A 123 -0.62 21.65 -10.81
CA VAL A 123 -0.03 22.60 -11.78
C VAL A 123 -0.71 22.45 -13.15
N ALA A 124 -0.86 21.22 -13.63
CA ALA A 124 -1.52 20.93 -14.90
C ALA A 124 -3.01 21.33 -14.89
N GLY A 125 -3.71 21.08 -13.79
CA GLY A 125 -5.13 21.41 -13.62
C GLY A 125 -5.38 22.92 -13.71
N ASN A 126 -4.60 23.70 -12.97
CA ASN A 126 -4.66 25.17 -13.01
C ASN A 126 -4.22 25.74 -14.37
N ALA A 127 -3.17 25.17 -14.98
CA ALA A 127 -2.74 25.57 -16.32
C ALA A 127 -3.84 25.35 -17.36
N MET A 128 -4.50 24.19 -17.34
CA MET A 128 -5.63 23.89 -18.23
C MET A 128 -6.86 24.78 -17.95
N GLU A 129 -7.11 25.16 -16.70
CA GLU A 129 -8.16 26.15 -16.40
C GLU A 129 -7.90 27.49 -17.09
N TYR A 130 -6.65 27.96 -17.07
CA TYR A 130 -6.28 29.25 -17.66
C TYR A 130 -6.21 29.21 -19.19
N ILE A 131 -5.71 28.11 -19.75
CA ILE A 131 -5.51 27.94 -21.21
C ILE A 131 -6.83 27.69 -21.94
N ILE A 132 -7.76 26.91 -21.36
CA ILE A 132 -9.00 26.52 -22.05
C ILE A 132 -10.06 27.62 -21.87
N PRO A 133 -10.56 28.22 -22.97
CA PRO A 133 -11.53 29.31 -22.89
C PRO A 133 -12.87 28.84 -22.29
N LYS A 134 -13.41 29.63 -21.36
CA LYS A 134 -14.72 29.39 -20.71
C LYS A 134 -15.92 29.84 -21.57
N THR A 135 -15.66 30.45 -22.72
CA THR A 135 -16.68 31.03 -23.62
C THR A 135 -17.05 30.10 -24.77
N GLY A 136 -18.32 30.08 -25.16
CA GLY A 136 -18.84 29.23 -26.24
C GLY A 136 -19.32 27.85 -25.77
N LYS A 137 -20.03 27.11 -26.64
CA LYS A 137 -20.59 25.79 -26.31
C LYS A 137 -19.51 24.73 -26.04
N VAL A 138 -18.44 24.73 -26.86
CA VAL A 138 -17.30 23.81 -26.71
C VAL A 138 -16.42 24.20 -25.51
N GLY A 139 -16.15 25.51 -25.34
CA GLY A 139 -15.39 26.01 -24.19
C GLY A 139 -16.04 25.71 -22.85
N ARG A 140 -17.38 25.91 -22.73
CA ARG A 140 -18.15 25.54 -21.53
C ARG A 140 -18.17 24.04 -21.26
N TRP A 141 -18.05 23.19 -22.29
CA TRP A 141 -17.99 21.74 -22.10
C TRP A 141 -16.59 21.27 -21.64
N LEU A 142 -15.53 21.84 -22.22
CA LEU A 142 -14.14 21.52 -21.86
C LEU A 142 -13.72 22.10 -20.50
N ASN A 143 -14.22 23.29 -20.15
CA ASN A 143 -13.91 24.00 -18.91
C ASN A 143 -15.19 24.57 -18.27
N PRO A 144 -16.01 23.71 -17.62
CA PRO A 144 -17.31 24.11 -17.10
C PRO A 144 -17.22 24.99 -15.84
N HIS A 145 -16.22 24.76 -14.99
CA HIS A 145 -16.01 25.48 -13.73
C HIS A 145 -14.52 25.58 -13.39
N PRO A 146 -14.14 26.49 -12.45
CA PRO A 146 -12.78 26.53 -11.92
C PRO A 146 -12.30 25.18 -11.40
N PHE A 147 -10.99 24.97 -11.42
CA PHE A 147 -10.39 23.73 -10.95
C PHE A 147 -10.73 23.52 -9.48
N ASN A 148 -11.42 22.41 -9.19
CA ASN A 148 -11.94 22.14 -7.86
C ASN A 148 -11.19 20.99 -7.18
N SER A 149 -11.33 20.90 -5.85
CA SER A 149 -10.67 19.87 -5.04
C SER A 149 -11.11 18.45 -5.43
N LYS A 150 -12.35 18.26 -5.87
CA LYS A 150 -12.90 16.93 -6.21
C LYS A 150 -12.40 16.40 -7.56
N GLU A 151 -12.25 17.26 -8.56
CA GLU A 151 -11.57 16.96 -9.82
C GLU A 151 -10.12 16.59 -9.55
N HIS A 152 -9.43 17.39 -8.72
CA HIS A 152 -8.04 17.11 -8.37
C HIS A 152 -7.90 15.76 -7.68
N LEU A 153 -8.74 15.49 -6.68
CA LEU A 153 -8.76 14.23 -5.95
C LEU A 153 -9.10 13.04 -6.85
N ALA A 154 -10.03 13.21 -7.80
CA ALA A 154 -10.37 12.17 -8.76
C ALA A 154 -9.20 11.86 -9.72
N ILE A 155 -8.45 12.88 -10.16
CA ILE A 155 -7.19 12.70 -10.92
C ILE A 155 -6.17 11.92 -10.10
N VAL A 156 -5.96 12.32 -8.84
CA VAL A 156 -4.98 11.70 -7.94
C VAL A 156 -5.30 10.24 -7.68
N ILE A 157 -6.57 9.91 -7.44
CA ILE A 157 -7.00 8.51 -7.23
C ILE A 157 -6.82 7.70 -8.53
N MET A 158 -7.17 8.27 -9.69
CA MET A 158 -6.97 7.59 -10.98
C MET A 158 -5.49 7.31 -11.27
N ALA A 159 -4.63 8.30 -11.05
CA ALA A 159 -3.19 8.19 -11.26
C ALA A 159 -2.54 7.26 -10.23
N GLY A 160 -2.92 7.37 -8.95
CA GLY A 160 -2.42 6.51 -7.87
C GLY A 160 -2.83 5.04 -8.02
N SER A 161 -4.02 4.76 -8.58
CA SER A 161 -4.42 3.40 -8.93
C SER A 161 -3.60 2.79 -10.08
N ALA A 162 -2.94 3.61 -10.91
CA ALA A 162 -2.15 3.16 -12.04
C ALA A 162 -0.64 3.21 -11.80
N SER A 163 -0.17 3.93 -10.77
CA SER A 163 1.25 4.20 -10.53
C SER A 163 2.05 3.00 -10.00
N GLY A 164 1.39 1.86 -9.77
CA GLY A 164 2.05 0.59 -9.42
C GLY A 164 2.22 -0.33 -10.63
N ALA A 165 3.37 -1.01 -10.71
CA ALA A 165 3.54 -2.11 -11.66
C ALA A 165 2.56 -3.23 -11.29
N ALA A 166 1.78 -3.68 -12.27
CA ALA A 166 0.83 -4.75 -12.04
C ALA A 166 1.58 -6.04 -11.72
N ALA A 167 1.29 -6.68 -10.58
CA ALA A 167 2.09 -7.80 -10.10
C ALA A 167 2.08 -9.03 -11.04
N ALA A 168 1.05 -9.18 -11.88
CA ALA A 168 1.03 -10.22 -12.92
C ALA A 168 2.15 -10.03 -13.98
N THR A 169 2.66 -8.81 -14.13
CA THR A 169 3.81 -8.50 -15.01
C THR A 169 5.05 -9.27 -14.60
N GLU A 170 5.29 -9.47 -13.30
CA GLU A 170 6.43 -10.27 -12.81
C GLU A 170 6.31 -11.74 -13.23
N VAL A 171 5.10 -12.31 -13.11
CA VAL A 171 4.81 -13.69 -13.54
C VAL A 171 5.00 -13.83 -15.04
N LEU A 172 4.41 -12.93 -15.84
CA LEU A 172 4.51 -12.95 -17.30
C LEU A 172 5.96 -12.76 -17.79
N ALA A 173 6.70 -11.83 -17.18
CA ALA A 173 8.11 -11.60 -17.49
C ALA A 173 8.96 -12.83 -17.16
N THR A 174 8.72 -13.45 -16.00
CA THR A 174 9.45 -14.67 -15.62
C THR A 174 9.15 -15.84 -16.57
N GLN A 175 7.87 -16.04 -16.92
CA GLN A 175 7.47 -17.06 -17.90
C GLN A 175 8.13 -16.86 -19.26
N LYS A 176 8.24 -15.61 -19.72
CA LYS A 176 8.87 -15.29 -21.00
C LYS A 176 10.39 -15.44 -20.96
N LEU A 177 11.05 -15.01 -19.89
CA LEU A 177 12.52 -15.01 -19.78
C LEU A 177 13.07 -16.40 -19.45
N TYR A 178 12.55 -17.06 -18.42
CA TYR A 178 13.11 -18.30 -17.86
C TYR A 178 12.44 -19.57 -18.39
N TYR A 179 11.14 -19.51 -18.68
CA TYR A 179 10.37 -20.68 -19.11
C TYR A 179 10.11 -20.72 -20.62
N ASN A 180 10.56 -19.72 -21.38
CA ASN A 180 10.33 -19.59 -22.84
C ASN A 180 8.85 -19.66 -23.27
N ILE A 181 7.91 -19.40 -22.36
CA ILE A 181 6.48 -19.39 -22.67
C ILE A 181 6.11 -17.97 -23.06
N VAL A 182 5.73 -17.76 -24.32
CA VAL A 182 5.25 -16.46 -24.83
C VAL A 182 3.72 -16.47 -24.80
N PRO A 183 3.09 -15.80 -23.81
CA PRO A 183 1.64 -15.74 -23.73
C PRO A 183 1.06 -14.85 -24.84
N ASN A 184 -0.12 -15.21 -25.35
CA ASN A 184 -0.86 -14.34 -26.26
C ASN A 184 -1.20 -13.01 -25.55
N ALA A 185 -1.00 -11.88 -26.24
CA ALA A 185 -1.22 -10.56 -25.69
C ALA A 185 -2.63 -10.36 -25.08
N ALA A 186 -3.66 -10.89 -25.72
CA ALA A 186 -5.02 -10.79 -25.20
C ALA A 186 -5.17 -11.54 -23.86
N VAL A 187 -4.60 -12.75 -23.76
CA VAL A 187 -4.66 -13.58 -22.54
C VAL A 187 -3.83 -12.97 -21.41
N ALA A 188 -2.66 -12.39 -21.74
CA ALA A 188 -1.82 -11.70 -20.77
C ALA A 188 -2.51 -10.45 -20.18
N ILE A 189 -3.18 -9.65 -21.01
CA ILE A 189 -3.96 -8.49 -20.55
C ILE A 189 -5.16 -8.95 -19.70
N LEU A 190 -5.85 -10.03 -20.09
CA LEU A 190 -6.93 -10.60 -19.28
C LEU A 190 -6.45 -11.11 -17.92
N LEU A 191 -5.25 -11.69 -17.84
CA LEU A 191 -4.63 -12.09 -16.56
C LEU A 191 -4.35 -10.88 -15.67
N LEU A 192 -3.83 -9.80 -16.25
CA LEU A 192 -3.60 -8.54 -15.53
C LEU A 192 -4.91 -7.94 -15.02
N PHE A 193 -5.96 -7.92 -15.84
CA PHE A 193 -7.28 -7.45 -15.41
C PHE A 193 -7.88 -8.34 -14.32
N SER A 194 -7.81 -9.67 -14.48
CA SER A 194 -8.33 -10.61 -13.49
C SER A 194 -7.65 -10.43 -12.13
N SER A 195 -6.32 -10.45 -12.08
CA SER A 195 -5.57 -10.33 -10.83
C SER A 195 -5.82 -9.00 -10.10
N GLN A 196 -5.90 -7.90 -10.85
CA GLN A 196 -6.17 -6.57 -10.29
C GLN A 196 -7.63 -6.43 -9.81
N LEU A 197 -8.60 -6.75 -10.66
CA LEU A 197 -10.03 -6.62 -10.35
C LEU A 197 -10.49 -7.58 -9.25
N LEU A 198 -9.79 -8.70 -9.05
CA LEU A 198 -10.05 -9.59 -7.92
C LEU A 198 -9.86 -8.87 -6.59
N GLY A 199 -8.80 -8.06 -6.46
CA GLY A 199 -8.58 -7.17 -5.33
C GLY A 199 -9.75 -6.23 -5.07
N TYR A 200 -10.35 -5.69 -6.14
CA TYR A 200 -11.46 -4.75 -6.08
C TYR A 200 -12.73 -5.38 -5.52
N GLY A 201 -13.02 -6.60 -5.96
CA GLY A 201 -14.14 -7.36 -5.43
C GLY A 201 -14.03 -7.60 -3.92
N MET A 202 -12.85 -8.02 -3.45
CA MET A 202 -12.60 -8.28 -2.02
C MET A 202 -12.71 -7.01 -1.17
N ALA A 203 -12.05 -5.93 -1.58
CA ALA A 203 -12.10 -4.64 -0.91
C ALA A 203 -13.53 -4.08 -0.83
N GLY A 204 -14.33 -4.27 -1.89
CA GLY A 204 -15.73 -3.85 -1.93
C GLY A 204 -16.62 -4.52 -0.88
N VAL A 205 -16.36 -5.79 -0.57
CA VAL A 205 -17.06 -6.54 0.49
C VAL A 205 -16.59 -6.09 1.87
N LEU A 206 -15.29 -5.84 2.03
CA LEU A 206 -14.66 -5.50 3.32
C LEU A 206 -14.70 -4.01 3.68
N ARG A 207 -15.16 -3.13 2.78
CA ARG A 207 -15.15 -1.66 2.98
C ARG A 207 -15.94 -1.20 4.21
N LYS A 208 -17.05 -1.88 4.55
CA LYS A 208 -17.87 -1.54 5.72
C LYS A 208 -17.07 -1.69 7.02
N SER A 209 -16.15 -2.65 7.06
CA SER A 209 -15.32 -2.95 8.22
C SER A 209 -14.02 -2.15 8.27
N LEU A 210 -13.42 -1.87 7.10
CA LEU A 210 -12.06 -1.34 7.03
C LEU A 210 -11.97 0.15 6.67
N VAL A 211 -13.06 0.76 6.18
CA VAL A 211 -13.07 2.16 5.73
C VAL A 211 -13.95 3.04 6.61
N TYR A 212 -15.17 2.59 6.92
CA TYR A 212 -16.19 3.42 7.57
C TYR A 212 -15.97 3.67 9.07
N PRO A 213 -15.43 2.72 9.87
CA PRO A 213 -15.21 2.96 11.28
C PRO A 213 -14.21 4.09 11.57
N THR A 214 -14.48 4.89 12.59
CA THR A 214 -13.64 6.03 13.03
C THR A 214 -12.24 5.60 13.45
N LYS A 215 -12.12 4.41 14.06
CA LYS A 215 -10.85 3.83 14.50
C LYS A 215 -9.89 3.52 13.36
N MET A 216 -10.41 3.30 12.14
CA MET A 216 -9.61 3.03 10.95
C MET A 216 -9.11 4.34 10.35
N VAL A 217 -8.01 4.87 10.91
CA VAL A 217 -7.44 6.17 10.55
C VAL A 217 -6.62 6.14 9.26
N TRP A 218 -5.93 5.03 8.96
CA TRP A 218 -5.00 4.93 7.83
C TRP A 218 -3.97 6.10 7.80
N PRO A 219 -3.00 6.13 8.74
CA PRO A 219 -2.09 7.27 8.92
C PRO A 219 -1.34 7.72 7.66
N SER A 220 -1.07 6.81 6.71
CA SER A 220 -0.39 7.09 5.44
C SER A 220 -1.15 8.04 4.52
N ILE A 221 -2.46 8.20 4.70
CA ILE A 221 -3.31 9.05 3.86
C ILE A 221 -3.25 10.51 4.31
N LEU A 222 -2.96 10.76 5.59
CA LEU A 222 -3.04 12.09 6.20
C LEU A 222 -2.17 13.15 5.51
N PRO A 223 -0.89 12.90 5.15
CA PRO A 223 -0.08 13.87 4.41
C PRO A 223 -0.70 14.26 3.06
N LEU A 224 -1.24 13.29 2.33
CA LEU A 224 -1.86 13.50 1.03
C LEU A 224 -3.16 14.30 1.14
N SER A 225 -4.03 13.95 2.08
CA SER A 225 -5.27 14.70 2.34
C SER A 225 -4.99 16.12 2.81
N ALA A 226 -4.02 16.31 3.70
CA ALA A 226 -3.62 17.64 4.19
C ALA A 226 -3.05 18.52 3.06
N LEU A 227 -2.31 17.94 2.12
CA LEU A 227 -1.81 18.66 0.95
C LEU A 227 -2.96 19.13 0.05
N ILE A 228 -3.90 18.24 -0.29
CA ILE A 228 -5.03 18.59 -1.17
C ILE A 228 -5.89 19.71 -0.56
N GLU A 229 -6.17 19.65 0.75
CA GLU A 229 -6.88 20.73 1.47
C GLU A 229 -6.10 22.05 1.40
N THR A 230 -4.79 22.01 1.64
CA THR A 230 -3.92 23.21 1.61
C THR A 230 -3.88 23.88 0.24
N LEU A 231 -4.00 23.10 -0.85
CA LEU A 231 -3.93 23.60 -2.22
C LEU A 231 -5.24 24.25 -2.72
N HIS A 232 -6.40 23.87 -2.17
CA HIS A 232 -7.72 24.30 -2.68
C HIS A 232 -8.55 25.15 -1.71
N ARG A 233 -8.24 25.16 -0.40
CA ARG A 233 -8.93 26.03 0.57
C ARG A 233 -8.49 27.50 0.44
N ASP A 234 -9.16 28.36 1.20
CA ASP A 234 -8.96 29.81 1.16
C ASP A 234 -7.50 30.21 1.31
N LYS A 235 -7.03 30.99 0.32
CA LYS A 235 -5.64 31.42 0.20
C LYS A 235 -5.17 32.22 1.42
N VAL A 236 -6.08 32.92 2.10
CA VAL A 236 -5.75 33.73 3.28
C VAL A 236 -5.41 32.84 4.48
N GLU A 237 -6.24 31.83 4.75
CA GLU A 237 -6.04 30.90 5.86
C GLU A 237 -4.82 30.00 5.61
N MET A 238 -4.66 29.52 4.37
CA MET A 238 -3.64 28.54 4.01
C MET A 238 -2.30 29.16 3.58
N LYS A 239 -2.17 30.50 3.49
CA LYS A 239 -0.94 31.19 2.99
C LYS A 239 0.34 30.69 3.65
N LYS A 240 0.35 30.55 4.97
CA LYS A 240 1.54 30.10 5.72
C LYS A 240 1.91 28.65 5.40
N LYS A 241 0.90 27.78 5.32
CA LYS A 241 1.05 26.36 4.97
C LYS A 241 1.53 26.17 3.54
N PHE A 242 0.95 26.92 2.60
CA PHE A 242 1.31 26.91 1.18
C PHE A 242 2.76 27.39 0.96
N ASN A 243 3.15 28.49 1.62
CA ASN A 243 4.53 28.99 1.52
C ASN A 243 5.53 28.00 2.13
N LEU A 244 5.22 27.41 3.29
CA LEU A 244 6.06 26.37 3.89
C LEU A 244 6.26 25.19 2.93
N PHE A 245 5.18 24.72 2.30
CA PHE A 245 5.24 23.62 1.35
C PHE A 245 6.23 23.89 0.22
N TRP A 246 6.10 25.02 -0.49
CA TRP A 246 6.96 25.32 -1.65
C TRP A 246 8.42 25.62 -1.27
N ILE A 247 8.65 26.25 -0.11
CA ILE A 247 10.02 26.51 0.38
C ILE A 247 10.72 25.18 0.67
N VAL A 248 10.08 24.29 1.42
CA VAL A 248 10.67 22.98 1.77
C VAL A 248 10.80 22.10 0.53
N PHE A 249 9.76 22.05 -0.32
CA PHE A 249 9.78 21.30 -1.57
C PHE A 249 10.98 21.69 -2.44
N GLY A 250 11.21 22.99 -2.64
CA GLY A 250 12.35 23.50 -3.42
C GLY A 250 13.70 23.25 -2.73
N ALA A 251 13.77 23.41 -1.41
CA ALA A 251 15.01 23.18 -0.65
C ALA A 251 15.44 21.70 -0.68
N ILE A 252 14.50 20.78 -0.47
CA ILE A 252 14.76 19.33 -0.51
C ILE A 252 15.09 18.87 -1.93
N ALA A 253 14.38 19.39 -2.93
CA ALA A 253 14.74 19.18 -4.33
C ALA A 253 16.22 19.55 -4.58
N VAL A 254 16.64 20.77 -4.25
CA VAL A 254 18.04 21.18 -4.46
C VAL A 254 19.00 20.30 -3.64
N TRP A 255 18.61 19.91 -2.42
CA TRP A 255 19.42 19.04 -1.57
C TRP A 255 19.63 17.65 -2.17
N GLU A 256 18.62 17.03 -2.78
CA GLU A 256 18.73 15.66 -3.31
C GLU A 256 19.75 15.50 -4.44
N TRP A 257 20.16 16.58 -5.12
CA TRP A 257 21.30 16.51 -6.05
C TRP A 257 22.60 16.03 -5.39
N PHE A 258 22.77 16.31 -4.11
CA PHE A 258 23.95 15.94 -3.36
C PHE A 258 24.02 14.44 -3.11
N PRO A 259 23.12 13.79 -2.34
CA PRO A 259 23.17 12.35 -2.12
C PRO A 259 22.92 11.54 -3.40
N GLN A 260 22.09 12.01 -4.34
CA GLN A 260 21.74 11.21 -5.53
C GLN A 260 22.79 11.23 -6.65
N TYR A 261 23.64 12.27 -6.72
CA TYR A 261 24.54 12.45 -7.86
C TYR A 261 25.95 12.96 -7.50
N ILE A 262 26.07 14.04 -6.73
CA ILE A 262 27.36 14.72 -6.49
C ILE A 262 28.20 13.97 -5.44
N ALA A 263 27.56 13.55 -4.35
CA ALA A 263 28.17 12.93 -3.18
C ALA A 263 27.34 11.74 -2.66
N PRO A 264 27.29 10.60 -3.39
CA PRO A 264 26.60 9.39 -2.92
C PRO A 264 27.01 8.92 -1.52
N PHE A 265 28.18 9.31 -1.02
CA PHE A 265 28.57 9.08 0.38
C PHE A 265 27.55 9.59 1.42
N LEU A 266 26.77 10.63 1.10
CA LEU A 266 25.74 11.17 1.99
C LEU A 266 24.52 10.26 2.18
N THR A 267 24.37 9.22 1.36
CA THR A 267 23.35 8.18 1.54
C THR A 267 23.58 7.39 2.83
N GLY A 268 24.81 7.35 3.35
CA GLY A 268 25.17 6.65 4.58
C GLY A 268 26.58 6.98 5.05
N VAL A 269 26.70 7.91 6.00
CA VAL A 269 27.97 8.26 6.63
C VAL A 269 28.18 7.35 7.84
N SER A 270 29.03 6.35 7.69
CA SER A 270 29.46 5.47 8.79
C SER A 270 30.84 5.87 9.30
N VAL A 271 30.89 6.42 10.53
CA VAL A 271 32.15 6.81 11.20
C VAL A 271 33.08 5.61 11.38
N PHE A 272 32.52 4.41 11.58
CA PHE A 272 33.27 3.18 11.79
C PHE A 272 33.91 2.67 10.49
N CYS A 273 33.23 2.78 9.35
CA CYS A 273 33.81 2.47 8.04
C CYS A 273 34.97 3.41 7.70
N LEU A 274 34.86 4.70 8.04
CA LEU A 274 35.95 5.66 7.87
C LEU A 274 37.16 5.36 8.78
N ALA A 275 36.91 4.84 9.99
CA ALA A 275 37.97 4.50 10.94
C ALA A 275 38.74 3.23 10.55
N ASN A 276 38.07 2.21 10.01
CA ASN A 276 38.70 0.95 9.61
C ASN A 276 38.14 0.38 8.30
N GLN A 277 38.89 0.60 7.21
CA GLN A 277 38.52 0.25 5.84
C GLN A 277 38.98 -1.15 5.39
N LYS A 278 39.57 -1.96 6.28
CA LYS A 278 40.22 -3.24 5.92
C LYS A 278 39.57 -4.48 6.54
N ASN A 279 38.48 -4.33 7.29
CA ASN A 279 37.86 -5.42 8.02
C ASN A 279 36.43 -5.69 7.52
N LEU A 280 36.16 -6.94 7.11
CA LEU A 280 34.84 -7.38 6.66
C LEU A 280 33.81 -7.39 7.79
N VAL A 281 34.23 -7.65 9.04
CA VAL A 281 33.31 -7.60 10.19
C VAL A 281 32.78 -6.19 10.40
N PHE A 282 33.63 -5.17 10.21
CA PHE A 282 33.21 -3.77 10.26
C PHE A 282 32.19 -3.45 9.16
N THR A 283 32.41 -3.99 7.97
CA THR A 283 31.50 -3.82 6.83
C THR A 283 30.15 -4.45 7.09
N ASN A 284 30.11 -5.70 7.57
CA ASN A 284 28.86 -6.41 7.83
C ASN A 284 28.01 -5.70 8.90
N ILE A 285 28.62 -5.13 9.94
CA ILE A 285 27.90 -4.52 11.08
C ILE A 285 27.57 -3.04 10.82
N PHE A 286 28.56 -2.24 10.41
CA PHE A 286 28.47 -0.79 10.33
C PHE A 286 28.37 -0.25 8.89
N GLY A 287 28.74 -1.06 7.89
CA GLY A 287 28.53 -0.75 6.48
C GLY A 287 27.07 -0.98 6.10
N GLY A 288 26.59 -0.32 5.05
CA GLY A 288 25.19 -0.43 4.65
C GLY A 288 24.73 0.65 3.66
N THR A 289 25.69 1.30 3.02
CA THR A 289 25.46 2.43 2.11
C THR A 289 25.34 1.92 0.67
N SER A 290 25.99 0.80 0.38
CA SER A 290 25.81 0.05 -0.86
C SER A 290 24.79 -1.08 -0.65
N GLY A 291 24.07 -1.47 -1.71
CA GLY A 291 23.07 -2.53 -1.62
C GLY A 291 23.67 -3.86 -1.18
N ASN A 292 23.04 -4.51 -0.18
CA ASN A 292 23.45 -5.81 0.37
C ASN A 292 24.85 -5.82 1.00
N GLU A 293 25.32 -4.67 1.49
CA GLU A 293 26.63 -4.54 2.14
C GLU A 293 26.62 -5.03 3.60
N GLY A 294 25.75 -4.45 4.43
CA GLY A 294 25.73 -4.69 5.87
C GLY A 294 24.50 -4.07 6.57
N LEU A 295 24.50 -4.09 7.90
CA LEU A 295 23.34 -3.71 8.73
C LEU A 295 23.21 -2.20 8.98
N GLY A 296 24.22 -1.39 8.64
CA GLY A 296 24.17 0.07 8.79
C GLY A 296 24.10 0.58 10.23
N LEU A 297 24.60 -0.18 11.22
CA LEU A 297 24.54 0.20 12.63
C LEU A 297 25.23 1.57 12.84
N MET A 298 24.53 2.51 13.50
CA MET A 298 25.02 3.87 13.77
C MET A 298 25.47 4.67 12.53
N SER A 299 25.02 4.28 11.33
CA SER A 299 25.20 5.10 10.14
C SER A 299 24.20 6.26 10.13
N VAL A 300 24.63 7.40 9.61
CA VAL A 300 23.78 8.59 9.46
C VAL A 300 23.55 8.85 7.98
N SER A 301 22.30 8.77 7.55
CA SER A 301 21.90 9.12 6.19
C SER A 301 21.37 10.54 6.11
N PHE A 302 21.64 11.22 5.00
CA PHE A 302 21.09 12.54 4.66
C PHE A 302 20.24 12.51 3.38
N ASP A 303 19.88 11.30 2.92
CA ASP A 303 19.09 11.09 1.71
C ASP A 303 17.63 10.78 2.09
N TRP A 304 16.71 11.68 1.71
CA TRP A 304 15.30 11.50 2.05
C TRP A 304 14.64 10.37 1.25
N GLN A 305 15.24 9.93 0.13
CA GLN A 305 14.76 8.77 -0.61
C GLN A 305 14.82 7.50 0.24
N TYR A 306 15.90 7.33 1.00
CA TYR A 306 16.10 6.16 1.86
C TYR A 306 15.60 6.36 3.29
N ILE A 307 15.60 7.58 3.82
CA ILE A 307 15.01 7.87 5.14
C ILE A 307 13.49 7.69 5.08
N GLY A 308 12.84 8.21 4.03
CA GLY A 308 11.39 8.18 3.88
C GLY A 308 10.64 9.13 4.82
N VAL A 309 9.34 9.31 4.56
CA VAL A 309 8.48 10.27 5.28
C VAL A 309 7.50 9.61 6.27
N SER A 310 7.47 8.29 6.36
CA SER A 310 6.58 7.57 7.29
C SER A 310 6.86 7.87 8.76
N CYS A 311 8.08 8.31 9.08
CA CYS A 311 8.46 8.77 10.43
C CYS A 311 7.62 9.96 10.91
N PHE A 312 7.08 10.78 10.00
CA PHE A 312 6.28 11.96 10.36
C PHE A 312 4.84 11.62 10.74
N PHE A 313 4.24 10.57 10.20
CA PHE A 313 2.81 10.28 10.39
C PHE A 313 2.53 8.97 11.11
N LEU A 314 3.50 8.05 11.22
CA LEU A 314 3.28 6.81 11.94
C LEU A 314 3.08 7.03 13.44
N PRO A 315 2.13 6.33 14.07
CA PRO A 315 1.93 6.41 15.52
C PRO A 315 3.18 6.05 16.31
N LEU A 316 3.35 6.69 17.47
CA LEU A 316 4.47 6.42 18.39
C LEU A 316 4.52 4.94 18.82
N ILE A 317 3.36 4.30 18.96
CA ILE A 317 3.24 2.87 19.28
C ILE A 317 3.93 2.03 18.19
N THR A 318 3.55 2.24 16.93
CA THR A 318 4.15 1.55 15.78
C THR A 318 5.65 1.80 15.71
N LEU A 319 6.07 3.06 15.87
CA LEU A 319 7.48 3.45 15.79
C LEU A 319 8.33 2.77 16.89
N THR A 320 7.83 2.76 18.12
CA THR A 320 8.53 2.16 19.27
C THR A 320 8.67 0.64 19.11
N ASN A 321 7.58 -0.04 18.73
CA ASN A 321 7.60 -1.49 18.49
C ASN A 321 8.52 -1.86 17.30
N SER A 322 8.50 -1.04 16.24
CA SER A 322 9.39 -1.20 15.09
C SER A 322 10.86 -1.03 15.48
N PHE A 323 11.17 -0.05 16.34
CA PHE A 323 12.53 0.18 16.84
C PHE A 323 13.05 -0.96 17.73
N ILE A 324 12.18 -1.50 18.60
CA ILE A 324 12.50 -2.69 19.40
C ILE A 324 12.82 -3.88 18.48
N GLY A 325 11.98 -4.13 17.47
CA GLY A 325 12.21 -5.17 16.47
C GLY A 325 13.53 -4.96 15.70
N PHE A 326 13.86 -3.71 15.34
CA PHE A 326 15.12 -3.36 14.67
C PHE A 326 16.36 -3.66 15.52
N ILE A 327 16.37 -3.30 16.81
CA ILE A 327 17.49 -3.63 17.71
C ILE A 327 17.66 -5.15 17.83
N LEU A 328 16.54 -5.87 17.99
CA LEU A 328 16.56 -7.32 18.09
C LEU A 328 17.00 -7.98 16.77
N CYS A 329 16.66 -7.39 15.61
CA CYS A 329 17.14 -7.84 14.30
C CYS A 329 18.67 -7.80 14.20
N MET A 330 19.27 -6.69 14.63
CA MET A 330 20.72 -6.53 14.67
C MET A 330 21.39 -7.63 15.50
N ALA A 331 20.87 -7.89 16.70
CA ALA A 331 21.37 -8.95 17.57
C ALA A 331 21.17 -10.36 16.95
N LEU A 332 20.02 -10.61 16.33
CA LEU A 332 19.69 -11.88 15.71
C LEU A 332 20.62 -12.17 14.52
N TYR A 333 20.84 -11.22 13.62
CA TYR A 333 21.67 -11.44 12.42
C TYR A 333 23.14 -11.66 12.76
N ILE A 334 23.68 -10.89 13.71
CA ILE A 334 25.03 -11.12 14.24
C ILE A 334 25.11 -12.52 14.87
N GLY A 335 24.15 -12.88 15.71
CA GLY A 335 24.13 -14.18 16.39
C GLY A 335 24.04 -15.38 15.44
N VAL A 336 23.17 -15.31 14.43
CA VAL A 336 22.91 -16.43 13.50
C VAL A 336 24.06 -16.56 12.47
N TYR A 337 24.61 -15.44 11.97
CA TYR A 337 25.72 -15.47 11.01
C TYR A 337 27.04 -15.93 11.65
N TYR A 338 27.47 -15.29 12.75
CA TYR A 338 28.72 -15.68 13.42
C TYR A 338 28.58 -16.95 14.26
N GLY A 339 27.35 -17.36 14.60
CA GLY A 339 27.06 -18.69 15.14
C GLY A 339 27.08 -19.82 14.09
N ASN A 340 27.40 -19.50 12.83
CA ASN A 340 27.44 -20.42 11.70
C ASN A 340 26.19 -21.30 11.55
N VAL A 341 25.01 -20.73 11.82
CA VAL A 341 23.73 -21.43 11.67
C VAL A 341 23.45 -21.59 10.17
N TRP A 342 23.14 -22.82 9.73
CA TRP A 342 22.97 -23.20 8.32
C TRP A 342 24.20 -22.96 7.44
N ASP A 343 25.41 -23.15 7.99
CA ASP A 343 26.68 -22.93 7.27
C ASP A 343 26.82 -21.51 6.71
N ALA A 344 26.36 -20.52 7.49
CA ALA A 344 26.26 -19.12 7.11
C ALA A 344 27.55 -18.53 6.48
N LEU A 345 28.73 -18.95 6.96
CA LEU A 345 30.02 -18.41 6.50
C LEU A 345 30.37 -18.77 5.06
N ARG A 346 29.65 -19.73 4.45
CA ARG A 346 29.84 -20.12 3.04
C ARG A 346 29.12 -19.18 2.07
N PHE A 347 28.21 -18.35 2.57
CA PHE A 347 27.33 -17.49 1.79
C PHE A 347 27.59 -16.01 2.10
N PRO A 348 27.20 -15.10 1.20
CA PRO A 348 27.30 -13.66 1.49
C PRO A 348 26.44 -13.28 2.69
N PHE A 349 26.86 -12.23 3.40
CA PHE A 349 26.18 -11.76 4.60
C PHE A 349 24.73 -11.34 4.32
N LEU A 350 24.47 -10.62 3.22
CA LEU A 350 23.13 -10.27 2.73
C LEU A 350 22.99 -10.69 1.26
N SER A 351 21.95 -11.46 0.93
CA SER A 351 21.58 -11.78 -0.46
C SER A 351 20.20 -12.43 -0.53
N GLN A 352 19.49 -12.22 -1.64
CA GLN A 352 18.21 -12.86 -1.94
C GLN A 352 18.34 -14.03 -2.94
N GLN A 353 19.55 -14.29 -3.44
CA GLN A 353 19.80 -15.33 -4.44
C GLN A 353 19.96 -16.72 -3.79
N LEU A 354 19.77 -17.76 -4.60
CA LEU A 354 20.05 -19.15 -4.23
C LEU A 354 21.49 -19.49 -4.57
N PHE A 355 22.17 -20.17 -3.65
CA PHE A 355 23.57 -20.58 -3.79
C PHE A 355 23.71 -22.09 -3.88
N SER A 356 24.70 -22.54 -4.66
CA SER A 356 25.09 -23.94 -4.76
C SER A 356 25.84 -24.41 -3.51
N ALA A 357 25.82 -25.71 -3.26
CA ALA A 357 26.60 -26.36 -2.20
C ALA A 357 28.12 -26.25 -2.43
N ASP A 358 28.57 -25.88 -3.63
CA ASP A 358 29.98 -25.64 -3.96
C ASP A 358 30.47 -24.25 -3.52
N SER A 359 29.57 -23.38 -3.04
CA SER A 359 29.92 -22.04 -2.58
C SER A 359 30.89 -22.07 -1.40
N ASN A 360 31.84 -21.14 -1.40
CA ASN A 360 32.83 -20.97 -0.34
C ASN A 360 33.01 -19.48 0.00
N SER A 361 33.69 -19.21 1.11
CA SER A 361 34.01 -17.85 1.59
C SER A 361 34.78 -16.97 0.59
N THR A 362 35.38 -17.56 -0.45
CA THR A 362 36.15 -16.86 -1.49
C THR A 362 35.41 -16.72 -2.82
N LEU A 363 34.37 -17.51 -3.07
CA LEU A 363 33.62 -17.50 -4.32
C LEU A 363 32.18 -17.97 -4.07
N PHE A 364 31.23 -17.09 -4.35
CA PHE A 364 29.80 -17.40 -4.24
C PHE A 364 29.26 -17.94 -5.56
N ASP A 365 28.90 -19.23 -5.59
CA ASP A 365 28.37 -19.88 -6.79
C ASP A 365 26.83 -19.81 -6.80
N ILE A 366 26.29 -19.07 -7.77
CA ILE A 366 24.83 -18.87 -7.91
C ILE A 366 24.21 -20.12 -8.51
N TYR A 367 23.14 -20.61 -7.88
CA TYR A 367 22.50 -21.85 -8.26
C TYR A 367 21.84 -21.77 -9.64
N ASN A 368 22.28 -22.62 -10.57
CA ASN A 368 21.67 -22.69 -11.90
C ASN A 368 20.36 -23.48 -11.88
N GLN A 369 19.26 -22.72 -11.89
CA GLN A 369 17.88 -23.18 -11.75
C GLN A 369 17.38 -24.05 -12.90
N SER A 370 17.90 -23.90 -14.12
CA SER A 370 17.42 -24.69 -15.28
C SER A 370 17.88 -26.15 -15.23
N LYS A 371 18.91 -26.47 -14.43
CA LYS A 371 19.47 -27.83 -14.36
C LYS A 371 18.56 -28.83 -13.65
N ILE A 372 17.63 -28.36 -12.81
CA ILE A 372 16.73 -29.22 -12.03
C ILE A 372 15.33 -29.39 -12.62
N LEU A 373 15.02 -28.65 -13.68
CA LEU A 373 13.70 -28.68 -14.31
C LEU A 373 13.69 -29.66 -15.49
N ASP A 374 12.55 -30.32 -15.68
CA ASP A 374 12.27 -31.18 -16.84
C ASP A 374 11.78 -30.35 -18.05
N VAL A 375 11.40 -31.03 -19.15
CA VAL A 375 10.89 -30.37 -20.37
C VAL A 375 9.52 -29.70 -20.14
N ASN A 376 8.78 -30.12 -19.11
CA ASN A 376 7.49 -29.55 -18.72
C ASN A 376 7.61 -28.45 -17.67
N ASN A 377 8.84 -28.06 -17.28
CA ASN A 377 9.14 -27.11 -16.20
C ASN A 377 8.70 -27.59 -14.80
N GLU A 378 8.63 -28.91 -14.60
CA GLU A 378 8.44 -29.58 -13.33
C GLU A 378 9.79 -30.06 -12.75
N LEU A 379 9.82 -30.30 -11.44
CA LEU A 379 11.04 -30.76 -10.77
C LEU A 379 11.38 -32.21 -11.15
N ASP A 380 12.58 -32.42 -11.69
CA ASP A 380 13.15 -33.75 -11.88
C ASP A 380 14.01 -34.13 -10.66
N THR A 381 13.57 -35.15 -9.93
CA THR A 381 14.24 -35.61 -8.70
C THR A 381 15.59 -36.27 -8.96
N VAL A 382 15.82 -36.84 -10.15
CA VAL A 382 17.09 -37.47 -10.53
C VAL A 382 18.13 -36.38 -10.80
N ARG A 383 17.75 -35.35 -11.54
CA ARG A 383 18.62 -34.18 -11.78
C ARG A 383 18.91 -33.42 -10.50
N LEU A 384 17.91 -33.28 -9.62
CA LEU A 384 18.11 -32.67 -8.30
C LEU A 384 19.14 -33.44 -7.46
N ALA A 385 19.11 -34.77 -7.48
CA ALA A 385 20.09 -35.58 -6.75
C ALA A 385 21.52 -35.40 -7.30
N ALA A 386 21.67 -35.17 -8.60
CA ALA A 386 22.97 -34.94 -9.23
C ALA A 386 23.53 -33.53 -8.99
N VAL A 387 22.68 -32.51 -8.93
CA VAL A 387 23.10 -31.09 -8.76
C VAL A 387 23.20 -30.69 -7.29
N GLY A 388 22.40 -31.32 -6.41
CA GLY A 388 22.31 -30.98 -4.99
C GLY A 388 21.22 -29.96 -4.66
N ILE A 389 20.95 -29.77 -3.36
CA ILE A 389 19.90 -28.86 -2.87
C ILE A 389 20.51 -27.46 -2.69
N PRO A 390 19.89 -26.38 -3.22
CA PRO A 390 20.36 -25.03 -3.03
C PRO A 390 20.17 -24.53 -1.60
N SER A 391 20.96 -23.52 -1.23
CA SER A 391 20.88 -22.85 0.07
C SER A 391 20.63 -21.35 -0.08
N PHE A 392 19.97 -20.76 0.91
CA PHE A 392 19.79 -19.32 1.04
C PHE A 392 20.94 -18.71 1.84
N ALA A 393 21.17 -17.41 1.64
CA ALA A 393 21.89 -16.63 2.64
C ALA A 393 21.14 -16.69 3.97
N THR A 394 21.88 -16.89 5.05
CA THR A 394 21.31 -17.10 6.39
C THR A 394 20.41 -15.95 6.85
N THR A 395 20.78 -14.70 6.53
CA THR A 395 19.97 -13.50 6.84
C THR A 395 18.62 -13.49 6.12
N TYR A 396 18.58 -13.93 4.86
CA TYR A 396 17.35 -14.06 4.10
C TYR A 396 16.49 -15.24 4.59
N ALA A 397 17.10 -16.37 4.95
CA ALA A 397 16.39 -17.49 5.59
C ALA A 397 15.77 -17.06 6.94
N THR A 398 16.47 -16.26 7.74
CA THR A 398 15.94 -15.67 8.97
C THR A 398 14.79 -14.69 8.68
N TYR A 399 14.89 -13.86 7.63
CA TYR A 399 13.78 -13.00 7.21
C TYR A 399 12.51 -13.79 6.85
N LEU A 400 12.65 -14.90 6.11
CA LEU A 400 11.53 -15.78 5.80
C LEU A 400 10.90 -16.39 7.06
N LEU A 401 11.74 -16.79 8.03
CA LEU A 401 11.32 -17.29 9.33
C LEU A 401 10.50 -16.25 10.11
N THR A 402 11.04 -15.04 10.27
CA THR A 402 10.41 -13.97 11.05
C THR A 402 9.15 -13.44 10.38
N THR A 403 9.12 -13.40 9.04
CA THR A 403 7.92 -13.02 8.28
C THR A 403 6.78 -14.03 8.48
N ASN A 404 7.06 -15.33 8.40
CA ASN A 404 6.05 -16.36 8.67
C ASN A 404 5.49 -16.26 10.10
N LEU A 405 6.39 -16.01 11.06
CA LEU A 405 6.02 -15.79 12.45
C LEU A 405 5.14 -14.53 12.61
N ALA A 406 5.46 -13.43 11.92
CA ALA A 406 4.70 -12.18 11.97
C ALA A 406 3.30 -12.31 11.35
N VAL A 407 3.17 -13.09 10.27
CA VAL A 407 1.88 -13.32 9.60
C VAL A 407 0.88 -13.99 10.55
N THR A 408 1.26 -15.07 11.24
CA THR A 408 0.35 -15.74 12.19
C THR A 408 0.21 -14.97 13.50
N ALA A 409 1.25 -14.25 13.94
CA ALA A 409 1.14 -13.31 15.05
C ALA A 409 0.13 -12.20 14.77
N THR A 410 0.04 -11.70 13.52
CA THR A 410 -0.95 -10.68 13.11
C THR A 410 -2.36 -11.19 13.31
N ILE A 411 -2.65 -12.41 12.84
CA ILE A 411 -3.97 -13.03 13.00
C ILE A 411 -4.31 -13.15 14.49
N ALA A 412 -3.41 -13.73 15.30
CA ALA A 412 -3.63 -13.88 16.74
C ALA A 412 -3.79 -12.52 17.47
N HIS A 413 -2.93 -11.55 17.18
CA HIS A 413 -2.94 -10.24 17.83
C HIS A 413 -4.26 -9.49 17.57
N ILE A 414 -4.69 -9.44 16.30
CA ILE A 414 -5.95 -8.80 15.90
C ILE A 414 -7.16 -9.54 16.49
N MET A 415 -7.14 -10.87 16.54
CA MET A 415 -8.23 -11.65 17.17
C MET A 415 -8.33 -11.44 18.68
N LEU A 416 -7.21 -11.17 19.38
CA LEU A 416 -7.19 -10.98 20.83
C LEU A 416 -7.55 -9.55 21.23
N TRP A 417 -6.95 -8.55 20.57
CA TRP A 417 -7.09 -7.14 20.95
C TRP A 417 -8.24 -6.42 20.24
N ASN A 418 -8.55 -6.78 19.00
CA ASN A 418 -9.57 -6.11 18.16
C ASN A 418 -10.76 -7.03 17.85
N ARG A 419 -11.09 -7.93 18.77
CA ARG A 419 -12.14 -8.96 18.59
C ARG A 419 -13.51 -8.39 18.21
N GLU A 420 -13.85 -7.21 18.72
CA GLU A 420 -15.17 -6.58 18.51
C GLU A 420 -15.30 -6.08 17.07
N GLU A 421 -14.26 -5.41 16.55
CA GLU A 421 -14.20 -4.88 15.18
C GLU A 421 -14.17 -5.99 14.13
N VAL A 422 -13.44 -7.06 14.41
CA VAL A 422 -13.40 -8.26 13.55
C VAL A 422 -14.71 -9.05 13.68
N GLY A 423 -15.28 -9.13 14.88
CA GLY A 423 -16.54 -9.84 15.16
C GLY A 423 -17.74 -9.24 14.43
N GLU A 424 -17.83 -7.91 14.34
CA GLU A 424 -18.83 -7.21 13.52
C GLU A 424 -18.68 -7.54 12.03
N SER A 425 -17.44 -7.72 11.56
CA SER A 425 -17.13 -8.10 10.17
C SER A 425 -17.56 -9.53 9.84
N PHE A 426 -17.53 -10.44 10.82
CA PHE A 426 -18.01 -11.83 10.71
C PHE A 426 -19.48 -11.99 11.10
N SER A 427 -20.16 -10.93 11.55
CA SER A 427 -21.60 -10.98 11.82
C SER A 427 -22.31 -11.43 10.55
N ARG A 428 -23.01 -12.57 10.63
CA ARG A 428 -23.59 -13.24 9.46
C ARG A 428 -24.40 -12.21 8.66
N PRO A 429 -24.19 -12.06 7.34
CA PRO A 429 -25.19 -11.39 6.52
C PRO A 429 -26.49 -12.14 6.77
N SER A 430 -27.48 -11.47 7.34
CA SER A 430 -28.75 -12.09 7.74
C SER A 430 -29.29 -12.85 6.53
N TRP A 431 -29.20 -14.19 6.56
CA TRP A 431 -29.62 -15.06 5.46
C TRP A 431 -31.11 -14.86 5.13
N SER A 432 -31.86 -14.32 6.09
CA SER A 432 -33.23 -13.82 5.98
C SER A 432 -33.37 -12.67 4.96
N LYS A 433 -32.38 -11.76 4.86
CA LYS A 433 -32.36 -10.64 3.88
C LYS A 433 -32.08 -11.13 2.45
N ILE A 434 -31.23 -12.16 2.29
CA ILE A 434 -30.91 -12.74 0.96
C ILE A 434 -32.09 -13.55 0.41
N LYS A 435 -32.79 -14.31 1.26
CA LYS A 435 -33.95 -15.11 0.84
C LYS A 435 -35.15 -14.26 0.39
N ASN A 436 -35.23 -13.00 0.86
CA ASN A 436 -36.23 -12.01 0.47
C ASN A 436 -35.76 -11.08 -0.66
N TYR A 437 -34.55 -11.25 -1.19
CA TYR A 437 -34.03 -10.45 -2.30
C TYR A 437 -34.61 -10.96 -3.62
N ARG A 438 -35.75 -10.40 -4.05
CA ARG A 438 -36.27 -10.59 -5.41
C ARG A 438 -35.56 -9.62 -6.35
N PRO A 439 -34.75 -10.09 -7.33
CA PRO A 439 -34.14 -9.19 -8.29
C PRO A 439 -35.25 -8.58 -9.15
N THR A 440 -35.61 -7.32 -8.87
CA THR A 440 -36.55 -6.55 -9.71
C THR A 440 -35.76 -6.03 -10.91
N ALA A 441 -36.33 -6.05 -12.12
CA ALA A 441 -35.67 -5.61 -13.37
C ALA A 441 -35.10 -4.18 -13.31
N SER A 442 -35.56 -3.34 -12.37
CA SER A 442 -35.01 -2.01 -12.08
C SER A 442 -33.64 -2.01 -11.37
N SER A 443 -33.21 -3.13 -10.78
CA SER A 443 -31.89 -3.28 -10.14
C SER A 443 -30.76 -3.34 -11.18
N PHE A 444 -31.08 -3.77 -12.41
CA PHE A 444 -30.15 -3.80 -13.55
C PHE A 444 -30.23 -2.53 -14.42
N MET A 445 -31.30 -1.73 -14.32
CA MET A 445 -31.44 -0.48 -15.09
C MET A 445 -30.81 0.71 -14.36
N PHE A 446 -29.53 0.96 -14.63
CA PHE A 446 -28.74 2.01 -13.97
C PHE A 446 -29.22 3.45 -14.21
N TRP A 447 -30.06 3.69 -15.23
CA TRP A 447 -30.57 5.03 -15.58
C TRP A 447 -31.82 5.48 -14.80
N LYS A 448 -32.46 4.59 -14.03
CA LYS A 448 -33.64 4.96 -13.24
C LYS A 448 -33.19 5.52 -11.89
N LYS A 449 -33.34 6.84 -11.69
CA LYS A 449 -33.10 7.53 -10.40
C LYS A 449 -33.96 6.89 -9.30
N ASN A 450 -33.40 5.95 -8.54
CA ASN A 450 -33.96 5.57 -7.25
C ASN A 450 -33.78 6.77 -6.31
N LYS A 451 -34.89 7.35 -5.83
CA LYS A 451 -34.92 8.43 -4.82
C LYS A 451 -34.43 7.97 -3.44
N GLN A 452 -34.18 6.68 -3.23
CA GLN A 452 -33.62 6.14 -1.99
C GLN A 452 -32.18 5.71 -2.22
N SER A 453 -31.26 6.45 -1.60
CA SER A 453 -29.85 6.08 -1.47
C SER A 453 -29.74 4.71 -0.78
N PRO A 454 -29.05 3.71 -1.35
CA PRO A 454 -28.90 2.39 -0.72
C PRO A 454 -28.11 2.40 0.61
N GLY A 455 -27.45 3.51 0.94
CA GLY A 455 -26.74 3.72 2.21
C GLY A 455 -27.61 4.21 3.36
N SER A 456 -28.89 4.55 3.11
CA SER A 456 -29.85 4.95 4.16
C SER A 456 -30.73 3.76 4.60
N GLU A 457 -30.15 2.56 4.80
CA GLU A 457 -30.81 1.56 5.64
C GLU A 457 -30.93 2.19 7.03
N ARG A 458 -32.13 2.69 7.39
CA ARG A 458 -32.57 3.14 8.74
C ARG A 458 -31.48 3.00 9.82
N LEU A 459 -30.51 3.91 9.81
CA LEU A 459 -29.61 4.10 10.95
C LEU A 459 -30.40 4.99 11.90
N ASP A 460 -30.58 4.54 13.14
CA ASP A 460 -31.23 5.35 14.15
C ASP A 460 -30.35 6.60 14.40
N ASP A 461 -30.95 7.74 14.78
CA ASP A 461 -30.21 9.00 14.94
C ASP A 461 -29.03 8.89 15.95
N ALA A 462 -29.09 7.91 16.87
CA ALA A 462 -28.04 7.57 17.82
C ALA A 462 -26.85 6.82 17.17
N ASP A 463 -27.08 5.99 16.15
CA ASP A 463 -26.00 5.30 15.42
C ASP A 463 -25.21 6.31 14.56
N ILE A 464 -25.90 7.36 14.05
CA ILE A 464 -25.31 8.44 13.24
C ILE A 464 -24.30 9.28 14.04
N SER A 465 -24.45 9.42 15.35
CA SER A 465 -23.47 10.13 16.20
C SER A 465 -22.19 9.33 16.43
N ASP A 466 -22.25 8.00 16.38
CA ASP A 466 -21.08 7.12 16.60
C ASP A 466 -20.26 6.89 15.32
N LEU A 467 -20.81 7.27 14.16
CA LEU A 467 -20.14 7.18 12.86
C LEU A 467 -19.06 8.26 12.67
N ASP A 468 -18.01 7.93 11.92
CA ASP A 468 -16.91 8.84 11.57
C ASP A 468 -17.48 10.17 11.03
N PRO A 469 -17.15 11.34 11.61
CA PRO A 469 -17.60 12.64 11.13
C PRO A 469 -17.37 12.88 9.63
N HIS A 470 -16.28 12.36 9.05
CA HIS A 470 -16.05 12.42 7.61
C HIS A 470 -16.98 11.49 6.83
N TYR A 471 -17.30 10.32 7.39
CA TYR A 471 -18.27 9.41 6.78
C TYR A 471 -19.70 9.96 6.85
N ARG A 472 -20.04 10.70 7.92
CA ARG A 472 -21.34 11.36 8.05
C ARG A 472 -21.62 12.31 6.89
N GLN A 473 -20.62 13.07 6.44
CA GLN A 473 -20.73 13.93 5.26
C GLN A 473 -20.87 13.12 3.97
N MET A 474 -20.23 11.95 3.92
CA MET A 474 -20.33 11.04 2.77
C MET A 474 -21.73 10.47 2.56
N LEU A 475 -22.60 10.46 3.58
CA LEU A 475 -24.01 10.04 3.47
C LEU A 475 -24.83 10.93 2.51
N ALA A 476 -24.38 12.15 2.24
CA ALA A 476 -25.01 13.03 1.24
C ALA A 476 -24.87 12.49 -0.20
N TYR A 477 -23.87 11.62 -0.46
CA TYR A 477 -23.63 11.05 -1.78
C TYR A 477 -24.33 9.70 -1.95
N SER A 478 -24.73 9.40 -3.18
CA SER A 478 -25.20 8.06 -3.50
C SER A 478 -24.05 7.06 -3.43
N GLU A 479 -24.17 6.08 -2.52
CA GLU A 479 -23.19 5.00 -2.38
C GLU A 479 -23.18 4.06 -3.60
N VAL A 480 -22.09 3.29 -3.74
CA VAL A 480 -21.97 2.22 -4.74
C VAL A 480 -22.71 0.97 -4.24
N PRO A 481 -23.66 0.43 -5.01
CA PRO A 481 -24.32 -0.83 -4.64
C PRO A 481 -23.30 -1.96 -4.47
N SER A 482 -23.43 -2.77 -3.41
CA SER A 482 -22.55 -3.92 -3.19
C SER A 482 -22.59 -4.94 -4.34
N SER A 483 -23.66 -4.95 -5.13
CA SER A 483 -23.77 -5.79 -6.34
C SER A 483 -22.70 -5.49 -7.38
N TRP A 484 -22.22 -4.24 -7.50
CA TRP A 484 -21.17 -3.88 -8.46
C TRP A 484 -19.84 -4.54 -8.10
N TYR A 485 -19.48 -4.53 -6.82
CA TYR A 485 -18.27 -5.19 -6.34
C TYR A 485 -18.36 -6.72 -6.44
N ILE A 486 -19.51 -7.31 -6.11
CA ILE A 486 -19.75 -8.75 -6.28
C ILE A 486 -19.67 -9.13 -7.77
N PHE A 487 -20.23 -8.33 -8.66
CA PHE A 487 -20.17 -8.56 -10.10
C PHE A 487 -18.73 -8.55 -10.63
N ILE A 488 -17.93 -7.55 -10.23
CA ILE A 488 -16.50 -7.49 -10.57
C ILE A 488 -15.74 -8.69 -10.00
N PHE A 489 -16.01 -9.05 -8.74
CA PHE A 489 -15.41 -10.23 -8.11
C PHE A 489 -15.68 -11.50 -8.93
N MET A 490 -16.93 -11.75 -9.29
CA MET A 490 -17.31 -12.93 -10.07
C MET A 490 -16.68 -12.93 -11.47
N ILE A 491 -16.69 -11.80 -12.17
CA ILE A 491 -16.03 -11.68 -13.48
C ILE A 491 -14.53 -11.94 -13.37
N SER A 492 -13.87 -11.33 -12.37
CA SER A 492 -12.43 -11.50 -12.17
C SER A 492 -12.06 -12.96 -11.90
N MET A 493 -12.89 -13.70 -11.15
CA MET A 493 -12.71 -15.13 -10.92
C MET A 493 -12.86 -15.96 -12.21
N ILE A 494 -13.90 -15.70 -13.00
CA ILE A 494 -14.13 -16.41 -14.27
C ILE A 494 -12.96 -16.18 -15.23
N LEU A 495 -12.52 -14.92 -15.37
CA LEU A 495 -11.35 -14.57 -16.18
C LEU A 495 -10.06 -15.22 -15.65
N GLY A 496 -9.90 -15.31 -14.33
CA GLY A 496 -8.72 -15.93 -13.70
C GLY A 496 -8.63 -17.42 -14.01
N ILE A 497 -9.73 -18.15 -13.85
CA ILE A 497 -9.82 -19.58 -14.20
C ILE A 497 -9.56 -19.78 -15.70
N PHE A 498 -10.16 -18.95 -16.56
CA PHE A 498 -9.91 -19.00 -17.99
C PHE A 498 -8.42 -18.81 -18.33
N CYS A 499 -7.75 -17.83 -17.70
CA CYS A 499 -6.33 -17.56 -17.95
C CYS A 499 -5.42 -18.69 -17.48
N ILE A 500 -5.70 -19.29 -16.33
CA ILE A 500 -4.93 -20.42 -15.75
C ILE A 500 -4.84 -21.59 -16.73
N TYR A 501 -5.95 -21.96 -17.38
CA TYR A 501 -5.98 -23.05 -18.35
C TYR A 501 -5.31 -22.69 -19.68
N ASN A 502 -5.54 -21.47 -20.20
CA ASN A 502 -4.94 -21.05 -21.46
C ASN A 502 -3.43 -20.84 -21.37
N LEU A 503 -2.93 -20.39 -20.21
CA LEU A 503 -1.51 -20.15 -19.97
C LEU A 503 -0.74 -21.39 -19.51
N LYS A 504 -1.40 -22.56 -19.47
CA LYS A 504 -0.83 -23.83 -19.01
C LYS A 504 -0.08 -23.66 -17.67
N SER A 505 -0.68 -22.94 -16.73
CA SER A 505 -0.01 -22.59 -15.47
C SER A 505 0.21 -23.78 -14.53
N THR A 506 -0.25 -24.98 -14.89
CA THR A 506 -0.24 -26.22 -14.10
C THR A 506 -1.07 -26.19 -12.81
N LEU A 507 -1.68 -25.04 -12.48
CA LEU A 507 -2.55 -24.85 -11.32
C LEU A 507 -3.98 -25.32 -11.63
N PRO A 508 -4.59 -26.21 -10.83
CA PRO A 508 -5.98 -26.62 -11.02
C PRO A 508 -6.97 -25.56 -10.51
N TRP A 509 -8.21 -25.59 -11.01
CA TRP A 509 -9.28 -24.65 -10.64
C TRP A 509 -9.53 -24.56 -9.13
N TRP A 510 -9.41 -25.69 -8.41
CA TRP A 510 -9.62 -25.72 -6.96
C TRP A 510 -8.48 -25.05 -6.20
N GLY A 511 -7.24 -25.15 -6.69
CA GLY A 511 -6.07 -24.48 -6.11
C GLY A 511 -6.18 -22.95 -6.25
N PHE A 512 -6.74 -22.48 -7.37
CA PHE A 512 -7.12 -21.08 -7.54
C PHE A 512 -8.15 -20.62 -6.50
N LEU A 513 -9.22 -21.39 -6.26
CA LEU A 513 -10.22 -21.03 -5.26
C LEU A 513 -9.64 -20.97 -3.83
N VAL A 514 -8.71 -21.87 -3.51
CA VAL A 514 -7.99 -21.82 -2.23
C VAL A 514 -7.18 -20.53 -2.12
N ALA A 515 -6.42 -20.15 -3.16
CA ALA A 515 -5.66 -18.90 -3.16
C ALA A 515 -6.55 -17.67 -2.96
N VAL A 516 -7.69 -17.58 -3.68
CA VAL A 516 -8.66 -16.49 -3.55
C VAL A 516 -9.25 -16.44 -2.14
N THR A 517 -9.57 -17.59 -1.55
CA THR A 517 -10.13 -17.67 -0.18
C THR A 517 -9.12 -17.19 0.86
N LEU A 518 -7.86 -17.63 0.74
CA LEU A 518 -6.77 -17.18 1.61
C LEU A 518 -6.52 -15.68 1.47
N SER A 519 -6.56 -15.15 0.25
CA SER A 519 -6.46 -13.72 -0.03
C SER A 519 -7.56 -12.93 0.67
N PHE A 520 -8.82 -13.36 0.54
CA PHE A 520 -9.96 -12.70 1.16
C PHE A 520 -9.86 -12.69 2.69
N MET A 521 -9.56 -13.84 3.30
CA MET A 521 -9.38 -13.93 4.76
C MET A 521 -8.23 -13.06 5.25
N SER A 522 -7.11 -13.08 4.54
CA SER A 522 -5.93 -12.27 4.89
C SER A 522 -6.23 -10.77 4.77
N THR A 523 -6.96 -10.35 3.73
CA THR A 523 -7.31 -8.93 3.54
C THR A 523 -8.01 -8.33 4.75
N LEU A 524 -8.87 -9.08 5.45
CA LEU A 524 -9.53 -8.63 6.66
C LEU A 524 -8.53 -8.34 7.80
N PHE A 525 -7.67 -9.30 8.16
CA PHE A 525 -6.75 -9.15 9.29
C PHE A 525 -5.64 -8.14 9.02
N PHE A 526 -4.98 -8.25 7.86
CA PHE A 526 -3.89 -7.35 7.50
C PHE A 526 -4.40 -5.94 7.17
N GLY A 527 -5.63 -5.83 6.67
CA GLY A 527 -6.28 -4.53 6.45
C GLY A 527 -6.67 -3.81 7.73
N ALA A 528 -7.13 -4.55 8.75
CA ALA A 528 -7.38 -3.97 10.07
C ALA A 528 -6.08 -3.44 10.70
N MET A 529 -4.99 -4.22 10.61
CA MET A 529 -3.68 -3.78 11.10
C MET A 529 -3.18 -2.51 10.38
N ALA A 530 -3.33 -2.45 9.05
CA ALA A 530 -2.97 -1.29 8.24
C ALA A 530 -3.79 -0.05 8.62
N GLY A 531 -5.10 -0.19 8.80
CA GLY A 531 -6.01 0.90 9.15
C GLY A 531 -5.80 1.47 10.55
N LEU A 532 -5.52 0.61 11.54
CA LEU A 532 -5.35 1.00 12.94
C LEU A 532 -3.94 1.56 13.23
N ILE A 533 -2.91 0.85 12.76
CA ILE A 533 -1.51 1.04 13.22
C ILE A 533 -0.65 1.69 12.11
N GLY A 534 -1.12 1.68 10.86
CA GLY A 534 -0.39 2.20 9.71
C GLY A 534 0.73 1.28 9.22
N PHE A 535 0.70 0.00 9.60
CA PHE A 535 1.73 -0.99 9.24
C PHE A 535 1.09 -2.27 8.66
N THR A 536 1.75 -2.88 7.69
CA THR A 536 1.26 -4.10 7.01
C THR A 536 2.39 -5.11 6.85
N VAL A 537 2.12 -6.36 7.21
CA VAL A 537 3.03 -7.49 7.02
C VAL A 537 2.78 -8.13 5.64
N PRO A 538 3.82 -8.31 4.81
CA PRO A 538 3.70 -9.07 3.55
C PRO A 538 3.36 -10.54 3.80
N ILE A 539 2.37 -11.08 3.09
CA ILE A 539 1.93 -12.47 3.23
C ILE A 539 2.51 -13.42 2.16
N THR A 540 3.38 -12.91 1.29
CA THR A 540 3.91 -13.64 0.13
C THR A 540 4.55 -14.97 0.50
N SER A 541 5.37 -15.01 1.56
CA SER A 541 6.04 -16.23 2.01
C SER A 541 5.06 -17.31 2.48
N LEU A 542 4.00 -16.93 3.23
CA LEU A 542 2.97 -17.87 3.68
C LEU A 542 2.23 -18.48 2.49
N ILE A 543 1.81 -17.64 1.54
CA ILE A 543 1.08 -18.09 0.35
C ILE A 543 1.97 -18.98 -0.53
N GLN A 544 3.24 -18.62 -0.71
CA GLN A 544 4.23 -19.45 -1.41
C GLN A 544 4.42 -20.81 -0.76
N LEU A 545 4.47 -20.87 0.57
CA LEU A 545 4.65 -22.10 1.31
C LEU A 545 3.41 -23.02 1.16
N ILE A 546 2.21 -22.46 1.34
CA ILE A 546 0.96 -23.22 1.17
C ILE A 546 0.84 -23.74 -0.28
N GLY A 547 1.07 -22.87 -1.26
CA GLY A 547 1.02 -23.24 -2.69
C GLY A 547 2.02 -24.33 -3.05
N GLY A 548 3.25 -24.22 -2.53
CA GLY A 548 4.32 -25.20 -2.73
C GLY A 548 4.08 -26.56 -2.08
N TYR A 549 3.38 -26.62 -0.95
CA TYR A 549 2.97 -27.89 -0.33
C TYR A 549 1.76 -28.52 -1.01
N LEU A 550 0.87 -27.69 -1.56
CA LEU A 550 -0.35 -28.13 -2.24
C LEU A 550 -0.05 -28.68 -3.64
N HIS A 551 0.93 -28.09 -4.32
CA HIS A 551 1.38 -28.47 -5.66
C HIS A 551 2.90 -28.66 -5.70
N PRO A 552 3.43 -29.71 -5.04
CA PRO A 552 4.86 -29.93 -4.94
C PRO A 552 5.49 -30.20 -6.31
N GLY A 553 6.70 -29.66 -6.53
CA GLY A 553 7.46 -29.86 -7.75
C GLY A 553 7.03 -29.00 -8.94
N LYS A 554 6.05 -28.08 -8.75
CA LYS A 554 5.49 -27.24 -9.82
C LYS A 554 5.75 -25.75 -9.54
N PRO A 555 6.89 -25.19 -9.96
CA PRO A 555 7.22 -23.78 -9.70
C PRO A 555 6.25 -22.81 -10.37
N VAL A 556 5.81 -23.10 -11.60
CA VAL A 556 4.85 -22.24 -12.33
C VAL A 556 3.49 -22.19 -11.62
N ALA A 557 2.97 -23.32 -11.11
CA ALA A 557 1.73 -23.33 -10.33
C ALA A 557 1.83 -22.43 -9.10
N ASN A 558 2.98 -22.45 -8.42
CA ASN A 558 3.23 -21.62 -7.25
C ASN A 558 3.23 -20.12 -7.59
N MET A 559 3.78 -19.71 -8.74
CA MET A 559 3.74 -18.30 -9.17
C MET A 559 2.30 -17.79 -9.33
N TYR A 560 1.42 -18.60 -9.94
CA TYR A 560 0.01 -18.25 -10.10
C TYR A 560 -0.77 -18.30 -8.77
N PHE A 561 -0.42 -19.22 -7.88
CA PHE A 561 -0.99 -19.28 -6.53
C PHE A 561 -0.66 -18.00 -5.74
N VAL A 562 0.57 -17.49 -5.85
CA VAL A 562 1.00 -16.22 -5.25
C VAL A 562 0.30 -15.02 -5.87
N LEU A 563 0.15 -15.01 -7.20
CA LEU A 563 -0.53 -13.95 -7.93
C LEU A 563 -1.98 -13.76 -7.45
N PHE A 564 -2.73 -14.84 -7.31
CA PHE A 564 -4.13 -14.78 -6.88
C PHE A 564 -4.32 -14.80 -5.36
N GLY A 565 -3.27 -15.12 -4.60
CA GLY A 565 -3.26 -15.09 -3.14
C GLY A 565 -2.70 -13.78 -2.59
N ALA A 566 -1.37 -13.64 -2.55
CA ALA A 566 -0.70 -12.51 -1.91
C ALA A 566 -0.87 -11.20 -2.69
N ASN A 567 -0.71 -11.25 -4.02
CA ASN A 567 -0.76 -10.02 -4.82
C ASN A 567 -2.20 -9.48 -4.90
N ALA A 568 -3.19 -10.36 -5.01
CA ALA A 568 -4.61 -9.96 -4.95
C ALA A 568 -4.97 -9.29 -3.61
N GLN A 569 -4.43 -9.79 -2.50
CA GLN A 569 -4.60 -9.19 -1.18
C GLN A 569 -3.93 -7.80 -1.08
N ALA A 570 -2.70 -7.65 -1.57
CA ALA A 570 -2.01 -6.36 -1.61
C ALA A 570 -2.82 -5.32 -2.41
N GLN A 571 -3.36 -5.72 -3.57
CA GLN A 571 -4.22 -4.85 -4.39
C GLN A 571 -5.54 -4.48 -3.68
N ALA A 572 -6.13 -5.39 -2.92
CA ALA A 572 -7.30 -5.08 -2.11
C ALA A 572 -6.99 -4.00 -1.05
N LEU A 573 -5.83 -4.06 -0.39
CA LEU A 573 -5.42 -3.06 0.60
C LEU A 573 -5.18 -1.68 -0.04
N TYR A 574 -4.50 -1.63 -1.19
CA TYR A 574 -4.34 -0.38 -1.95
C TYR A 574 -5.68 0.25 -2.32
N LEU A 575 -6.69 -0.57 -2.64
CA LEU A 575 -8.02 -0.06 -2.93
C LEU A 575 -8.72 0.51 -1.68
N ILE A 576 -8.68 -0.22 -0.57
CA ILE A 576 -9.25 0.23 0.71
C ILE A 576 -8.62 1.56 1.14
N HIS A 577 -7.30 1.68 0.97
CA HIS A 577 -6.56 2.92 1.18
C HIS A 577 -7.12 4.07 0.31
N ASN A 578 -7.34 3.85 -0.99
CA ASN A 578 -7.91 4.87 -1.86
C ASN A 578 -9.38 5.20 -1.57
N LEU A 579 -10.17 4.24 -1.08
CA LEU A 579 -11.55 4.48 -0.61
C LEU A 579 -11.56 5.38 0.63
N LYS A 580 -10.64 5.17 1.58
CA LYS A 580 -10.51 6.03 2.75
C LYS A 580 -10.01 7.43 2.36
N LEU A 581 -9.09 7.54 1.40
CA LEU A 581 -8.70 8.84 0.81
C LEU A 581 -9.89 9.56 0.19
N GLY A 582 -10.76 8.84 -0.53
CA GLY A 582 -12.01 9.38 -1.06
C GLY A 582 -12.96 9.90 0.02
N GLN A 583 -13.05 9.21 1.17
CA GLN A 583 -13.82 9.65 2.34
C GLN A 583 -13.23 10.92 2.97
N TYR A 584 -11.91 10.99 3.16
CA TYR A 584 -11.25 12.18 3.70
C TYR A 584 -11.32 13.39 2.78
N GLY A 585 -11.30 13.18 1.47
CA GLY A 585 -11.44 14.25 0.49
C GLY A 585 -12.86 14.49 -0.02
N LYS A 586 -13.87 13.81 0.58
CA LYS A 586 -15.30 13.95 0.30
C LYS A 586 -15.66 13.80 -1.19
N LEU A 587 -14.99 12.85 -1.86
CA LEU A 587 -15.28 12.48 -3.24
C LEU A 587 -16.41 11.46 -3.27
N SER A 588 -17.42 11.67 -4.13
CA SER A 588 -18.52 10.72 -4.29
C SER A 588 -18.01 9.27 -4.49
N PRO A 589 -18.52 8.28 -3.71
CA PRO A 589 -18.08 6.88 -3.81
C PRO A 589 -18.15 6.29 -5.22
N LYS A 590 -19.15 6.70 -6.01
CA LYS A 590 -19.29 6.28 -7.41
C LYS A 590 -18.16 6.80 -8.29
N CYS A 591 -17.77 8.05 -8.09
CA CYS A 591 -16.64 8.63 -8.81
C CYS A 591 -15.36 7.88 -8.45
N THR A 592 -15.09 7.74 -7.15
CA THR A 592 -13.93 6.98 -6.62
C THR A 592 -13.83 5.60 -7.24
N PHE A 593 -14.91 4.81 -7.23
CA PHE A 593 -14.94 3.48 -7.83
C PHE A 593 -14.63 3.47 -9.33
N THR A 594 -15.27 4.35 -10.10
CA THR A 594 -15.07 4.40 -11.56
C THR A 594 -13.65 4.80 -11.93
N VAL A 595 -13.08 5.81 -11.27
CA VAL A 595 -11.73 6.29 -11.62
C VAL A 595 -10.64 5.29 -11.24
N GLN A 596 -10.83 4.56 -10.15
CA GLN A 596 -9.90 3.49 -9.74
C GLN A 596 -9.85 2.36 -10.76
N ILE A 597 -11.03 1.91 -11.24
CA ILE A 597 -11.13 0.85 -12.26
C ILE A 597 -10.50 1.31 -13.57
N ILE A 598 -10.86 2.50 -14.05
CA ILE A 598 -10.32 3.05 -15.29
C ILE A 598 -8.80 3.19 -15.21
N GLY A 599 -8.29 3.78 -14.12
CA GLY A 599 -6.85 3.96 -13.90
C GLY A 599 -6.11 2.62 -13.88
N THR A 600 -6.64 1.63 -13.16
CA THR A 600 -6.00 0.30 -13.03
C THR A 600 -6.00 -0.47 -14.33
N MET A 601 -7.12 -0.48 -15.06
CA MET A 601 -7.19 -1.15 -16.37
C MET A 601 -6.27 -0.48 -17.38
N PHE A 602 -6.25 0.86 -17.42
CA PHE A 602 -5.34 1.58 -18.31
C PHE A 602 -3.87 1.33 -17.96
N GLY A 603 -3.51 1.43 -16.68
CA GLY A 603 -2.16 1.14 -16.20
C GLY A 603 -1.73 -0.30 -16.49
N ALA A 604 -2.62 -1.28 -16.35
CA ALA A 604 -2.35 -2.67 -16.69
C ALA A 604 -2.01 -2.87 -18.19
N ILE A 605 -2.69 -2.17 -19.09
CA ILE A 605 -2.39 -2.21 -20.54
C ILE A 605 -0.99 -1.64 -20.80
N VAL A 606 -0.67 -0.49 -20.22
CA VAL A 606 0.65 0.17 -20.37
C VAL A 606 1.76 -0.73 -19.79
N ASN A 607 1.53 -1.31 -18.61
CA ASN A 607 2.46 -2.24 -17.97
C ASN A 607 2.78 -3.43 -18.88
N TYR A 608 1.76 -4.03 -19.51
CA TYR A 608 1.96 -5.13 -20.46
C TYR A 608 2.77 -4.71 -21.69
N ALA A 609 2.41 -3.58 -22.31
CA ALA A 609 3.06 -3.09 -23.53
C ALA A 609 4.57 -2.84 -23.30
N LEU A 610 4.92 -2.20 -22.18
CA LEU A 610 6.31 -1.93 -21.82
C LEU A 610 7.06 -3.19 -21.41
N MET A 611 6.47 -4.03 -20.56
CA MET A 611 7.08 -5.31 -20.20
C MET A 611 7.38 -6.14 -21.45
N ASN A 612 6.44 -6.24 -22.39
CA ASN A 612 6.63 -7.02 -23.60
C ASN A 612 7.76 -6.45 -24.46
N THR A 613 7.85 -5.12 -24.58
CA THR A 613 8.91 -4.44 -25.34
C THR A 613 10.29 -4.62 -24.70
N ILE A 614 10.41 -4.39 -23.38
CA ILE A 614 11.67 -4.50 -22.64
C ILE A 614 12.18 -5.93 -22.65
N THR A 615 11.31 -6.91 -22.36
CA THR A 615 11.70 -8.33 -22.32
C THR A 615 12.05 -8.92 -23.70
N THR A 616 11.54 -8.35 -24.80
CA THR A 616 11.95 -8.75 -26.15
C THR A 616 13.30 -8.14 -26.53
N ASN A 617 13.47 -6.84 -26.29
CA ASN A 617 14.65 -6.10 -26.77
C ASN A 617 15.90 -6.29 -25.90
N GLN A 618 15.73 -6.49 -24.59
CA GLN A 618 16.84 -6.56 -23.62
C GLN A 618 16.99 -7.97 -23.01
N ARG A 619 16.53 -9.00 -23.73
CA ARG A 619 16.43 -10.36 -23.20
C ARG A 619 17.75 -10.90 -22.62
N GLU A 620 18.84 -10.78 -23.37
CA GLU A 620 20.14 -11.30 -22.97
C GLU A 620 20.67 -10.60 -21.72
N ILE A 621 20.47 -9.28 -21.62
CA ILE A 621 20.87 -8.47 -20.48
C ILE A 621 20.06 -8.84 -19.23
N LEU A 622 18.75 -9.05 -19.37
CA LEU A 622 17.87 -9.40 -18.25
C LEU A 622 18.14 -10.80 -17.69
N LEU A 623 18.65 -11.71 -18.52
CA LEU A 623 19.08 -13.06 -18.10
C LEU A 623 20.48 -13.06 -17.48
N SER A 624 21.31 -12.05 -17.76
CA SER A 624 22.63 -11.93 -17.15
C SER A 624 22.53 -11.63 -15.65
N ILE A 625 23.47 -12.16 -14.87
CA ILE A 625 23.49 -12.05 -13.41
C ILE A 625 23.73 -10.60 -12.94
N GLN A 626 24.67 -9.92 -13.60
CA GLN A 626 25.07 -8.55 -13.22
C GLN A 626 24.19 -7.48 -13.89
N GLY A 627 23.54 -7.82 -15.02
CA GLY A 627 22.86 -6.81 -15.84
C GLY A 627 23.84 -5.78 -16.41
N THR A 628 23.31 -4.61 -16.70
CA THR A 628 24.07 -3.39 -17.01
C THR A 628 23.69 -2.30 -16.01
N ASN A 629 24.43 -1.19 -16.01
CA ASN A 629 24.08 -0.01 -15.20
C ASN A 629 22.71 0.61 -15.57
N ILE A 630 22.10 0.20 -16.68
CA ILE A 630 20.81 0.72 -17.17
C ILE A 630 19.68 -0.29 -16.96
N TRP A 631 19.92 -1.55 -17.34
CA TRP A 631 18.92 -2.64 -17.30
C TRP A 631 19.43 -3.79 -16.44
N SER A 632 18.59 -4.28 -15.53
CA SER A 632 18.86 -5.46 -14.71
C SER A 632 17.60 -6.29 -14.53
N GLY A 633 17.74 -7.61 -14.64
CA GLY A 633 16.66 -8.54 -14.37
C GLY A 633 16.46 -8.84 -12.87
N GLN A 634 17.24 -8.25 -11.96
CA GLN A 634 17.39 -8.68 -10.57
C GLN A 634 16.08 -9.01 -9.85
N VAL A 635 15.05 -8.15 -9.95
CA VAL A 635 13.74 -8.38 -9.32
C VAL A 635 13.09 -9.66 -9.87
N ILE A 636 13.11 -9.84 -11.18
CA ILE A 636 12.55 -11.02 -11.86
C ILE A 636 13.37 -12.28 -11.54
N GLN A 637 14.70 -12.17 -11.45
CA GLN A 637 15.55 -13.31 -11.06
C GLN A 637 15.29 -13.74 -9.61
N SER A 638 15.12 -12.77 -8.70
CA SER A 638 14.77 -13.00 -7.31
C SER A 638 13.38 -13.65 -7.20
N PHE A 639 12.41 -13.15 -7.97
CA PHE A 639 11.07 -13.75 -8.05
C PHE A 639 11.10 -15.19 -8.57
N ASN A 640 11.90 -15.48 -9.61
CA ASN A 640 12.09 -16.85 -10.12
C ASN A 640 12.76 -17.77 -9.08
N SER A 641 13.80 -17.26 -8.41
CA SER A 641 14.51 -17.99 -7.36
C SER A 641 13.57 -18.39 -6.21
N ASN A 642 12.74 -17.46 -5.76
CA ASN A 642 11.70 -17.73 -4.77
C ASN A 642 10.65 -18.73 -5.28
N ALA A 643 10.21 -18.61 -6.53
CA ALA A 643 9.26 -19.55 -7.13
C ALA A 643 9.81 -20.99 -7.19
N ILE A 644 11.11 -21.16 -7.42
CA ILE A 644 11.76 -22.47 -7.42
C ILE A 644 11.98 -23.00 -6.01
N ALA A 645 12.48 -22.18 -5.09
CA ALA A 645 12.70 -22.61 -3.71
C ALA A 645 11.39 -23.04 -3.03
N PHE A 646 10.34 -22.22 -3.16
CA PHE A 646 9.05 -22.50 -2.55
C PHE A 646 8.15 -23.41 -3.39
N GLY A 647 8.21 -23.36 -4.72
CA GLY A 647 7.30 -24.14 -5.58
C GLY A 647 7.86 -25.51 -5.94
N ALA A 648 9.10 -25.57 -6.41
CA ALA A 648 9.74 -26.83 -6.79
C ALA A 648 10.28 -27.56 -5.55
N LEU A 649 11.01 -26.87 -4.68
CA LEU A 649 11.83 -27.47 -3.63
C LEU A 649 11.20 -27.44 -2.23
N SER A 650 9.92 -27.08 -2.10
CA SER A 650 9.23 -26.93 -0.81
C SER A 650 9.48 -28.09 0.16
N LYS A 651 9.25 -29.31 -0.32
CA LYS A 651 9.39 -30.56 0.45
C LYS A 651 10.84 -30.90 0.78
N HIS A 652 11.78 -30.45 -0.03
CA HIS A 652 13.20 -30.76 0.13
C HIS A 652 13.92 -29.77 1.06
N MET A 653 13.47 -28.50 1.07
CA MET A 653 14.09 -27.44 1.86
C MET A 653 13.39 -27.20 3.20
N PHE A 654 12.05 -27.18 3.23
CA PHE A 654 11.28 -26.67 4.37
C PHE A 654 10.58 -27.74 5.22
N SER A 655 10.49 -29.00 4.74
CA SER A 655 9.87 -30.08 5.52
C SER A 655 10.60 -30.37 6.84
N VAL A 656 9.88 -30.92 7.82
CA VAL A 656 10.45 -31.34 9.11
C VAL A 656 11.61 -32.31 8.89
N GLY A 657 12.74 -32.06 9.55
CA GLY A 657 14.00 -32.80 9.37
C GLY A 657 14.91 -32.28 8.24
N ARG A 658 14.53 -31.21 7.53
CA ARG A 658 15.37 -30.53 6.53
C ARG A 658 16.00 -29.26 7.07
N THR A 659 16.95 -28.70 6.32
CA THR A 659 17.78 -27.54 6.72
C THR A 659 16.92 -26.36 7.20
N TYR A 660 15.84 -26.03 6.49
CA TYR A 660 15.01 -24.87 6.79
C TYR A 660 13.67 -25.21 7.48
N GLN A 661 13.60 -26.31 8.23
CA GLN A 661 12.38 -26.72 8.95
C GLN A 661 11.79 -25.61 9.86
N TRP A 662 12.65 -24.77 10.44
CA TRP A 662 12.23 -23.70 11.35
C TRP A 662 11.40 -22.62 10.66
N ILE A 663 11.53 -22.44 9.34
CA ILE A 663 10.72 -21.50 8.56
C ILE A 663 9.24 -21.91 8.56
N VAL A 664 8.95 -23.21 8.57
CA VAL A 664 7.57 -23.74 8.66
C VAL A 664 7.10 -23.75 10.10
N LEU A 665 7.94 -24.18 11.03
CA LEU A 665 7.62 -24.23 12.46
C LEU A 665 7.39 -22.84 13.07
N ALA A 666 7.89 -21.79 12.42
CA ALA A 666 7.59 -20.40 12.77
C ALA A 666 6.09 -20.06 12.69
N LEU A 667 5.32 -20.72 11.81
CA LEU A 667 3.89 -20.46 11.67
C LEU A 667 3.08 -20.76 12.94
N PRO A 668 3.11 -21.98 13.52
CA PRO A 668 2.41 -22.25 14.77
C PRO A 668 2.99 -21.44 15.94
N LEU A 669 4.30 -21.18 15.97
CA LEU A 669 4.92 -20.36 17.01
C LEU A 669 4.44 -18.91 16.98
N GLY A 670 4.16 -18.34 15.80
CA GLY A 670 3.65 -16.98 15.70
C GLY A 670 2.26 -16.80 16.34
N PHE A 671 1.39 -17.82 16.32
CA PHE A 671 0.12 -17.77 17.07
C PHE A 671 0.34 -17.70 18.59
N ALA A 672 1.43 -18.28 19.09
CA ALA A 672 1.73 -18.32 20.51
C ALA A 672 2.28 -16.98 21.04
N ILE A 673 2.96 -16.18 20.21
CA ILE A 673 3.70 -14.98 20.66
C ILE A 673 2.81 -13.90 21.27
N PRO A 674 1.62 -13.56 20.74
CA PRO A 674 0.74 -12.58 21.38
C PRO A 674 0.14 -13.06 22.71
N LEU A 675 0.05 -14.37 22.96
CA LEU A 675 -0.66 -14.93 24.11
C LEU A 675 -0.04 -14.54 25.46
N PRO A 676 1.30 -14.67 25.69
CA PRO A 676 1.93 -14.22 26.93
C PRO A 676 1.63 -12.76 27.26
N PHE A 677 1.71 -11.86 26.28
CA PHE A 677 1.46 -10.43 26.49
C PHE A 677 -0.01 -10.16 26.81
N TYR A 678 -0.93 -10.85 26.15
CA TYR A 678 -2.36 -10.74 26.41
C TYR A 678 -2.74 -11.23 27.82
N PHE A 679 -2.27 -12.42 28.21
CA PHE A 679 -2.54 -12.96 29.55
C PHE A 679 -1.87 -12.15 30.66
N ALA A 680 -0.64 -11.67 30.42
CA ALA A 680 0.05 -10.78 31.35
C ALA A 680 -0.68 -9.44 31.52
N HIS A 681 -1.20 -8.84 30.44
CA HIS A 681 -2.01 -7.62 30.55
C HIS A 681 -3.29 -7.87 31.36
N ARG A 682 -3.98 -9.00 31.13
CA ARG A 682 -5.18 -9.35 31.89
C ARG A 682 -4.89 -9.59 33.38
N ARG A 683 -3.71 -10.09 33.71
CA ARG A 683 -3.29 -10.33 35.10
C ARG A 683 -2.78 -9.07 35.80
N PHE A 684 -2.14 -8.17 35.05
CA PHE A 684 -1.52 -6.93 35.50
C PHE A 684 -1.87 -5.76 34.56
N PRO A 685 -3.08 -5.18 34.67
CA PRO A 685 -3.54 -4.15 33.75
C PRO A 685 -2.74 -2.84 33.86
N THR A 686 -1.98 -2.64 34.94
CA THR A 686 -1.16 -1.44 35.17
C THR A 686 0.18 -1.44 34.41
N LEU A 687 0.59 -2.56 33.79
CA LEU A 687 1.89 -2.68 33.11
C LEU A 687 1.93 -2.08 31.70
N GLY A 688 0.81 -1.62 31.13
CA GLY A 688 0.80 -1.00 29.80
C GLY A 688 1.17 -1.96 28.65
N LEU A 689 0.91 -3.26 28.82
CA LEU A 689 1.23 -4.30 27.81
C LEU A 689 0.32 -4.24 26.56
N ASP A 690 -0.71 -3.41 26.59
CA ASP A 690 -1.58 -3.05 25.46
C ASP A 690 -0.82 -2.27 24.38
N TYR A 691 0.27 -1.57 24.73
CA TYR A 691 1.11 -0.86 23.77
C TYR A 691 2.07 -1.77 22.98
N ILE A 692 2.18 -3.06 23.31
CA ILE A 692 3.08 -4.00 22.63
C ILE A 692 2.37 -4.62 21.43
N VAL A 693 2.81 -4.23 20.24
CA VAL A 693 2.30 -4.74 18.97
C VAL A 693 3.23 -5.84 18.47
N THR A 694 2.98 -7.06 18.94
CA THR A 694 3.82 -8.23 18.65
C THR A 694 4.08 -8.50 17.16
N PRO A 695 3.13 -8.34 16.22
CA PRO A 695 3.40 -8.64 14.81
C PRO A 695 4.36 -7.62 14.16
N VAL A 696 4.38 -6.38 14.65
CA VAL A 696 5.34 -5.37 14.21
C VAL A 696 6.74 -5.76 14.65
N ILE A 697 6.92 -6.06 15.94
CA ILE A 697 8.22 -6.46 16.49
C ILE A 697 8.77 -7.65 15.72
N THR A 698 7.95 -8.67 15.51
CA THR A 698 8.40 -9.92 14.92
C THR A 698 8.70 -9.82 13.44
N TRP A 699 8.01 -8.96 12.68
CA TRP A 699 8.41 -8.69 11.30
C TRP A 699 9.74 -7.92 11.26
N TYR A 700 9.88 -6.90 12.10
CA TYR A 700 11.11 -6.09 12.16
C TYR A 700 12.34 -6.89 12.61
N LEU A 701 12.19 -8.04 13.27
CA LEU A 701 13.29 -8.98 13.56
C LEU A 701 14.05 -9.46 12.32
N GLY A 702 13.43 -9.43 11.13
CA GLY A 702 14.05 -9.82 9.87
C GLY A 702 14.17 -8.70 8.83
N TYR A 703 14.03 -7.43 9.25
CA TYR A 703 13.91 -6.32 8.31
C TYR A 703 15.16 -6.10 7.44
N LEU A 704 16.36 -6.20 8.01
CA LEU A 704 17.63 -5.78 7.39
C LEU A 704 18.24 -6.82 6.41
N SER A 705 17.44 -7.71 5.82
CA SER A 705 17.94 -8.83 5.01
C SER A 705 18.46 -8.42 3.63
N VAL A 706 18.15 -7.21 3.16
CA VAL A 706 18.37 -6.76 1.78
C VAL A 706 18.41 -5.23 1.74
N GLY A 707 19.16 -4.69 0.78
CA GLY A 707 19.07 -3.27 0.38
C GLY A 707 20.10 -2.38 1.05
N ILE A 708 19.80 -1.08 1.08
CA ILE A 708 20.61 -0.04 1.73
C ILE A 708 20.01 0.19 3.12
N ASN A 709 20.80 -0.09 4.15
CA ASN A 709 20.36 -0.12 5.55
C ASN A 709 20.85 1.10 6.36
N SER A 710 21.71 1.94 5.79
CA SER A 710 22.31 3.11 6.46
C SER A 710 21.29 4.15 6.93
N SER A 711 20.10 4.23 6.31
CA SER A 711 19.09 5.24 6.61
C SER A 711 18.18 4.91 7.80
N VAL A 712 18.13 3.65 8.22
CA VAL A 712 17.13 3.15 9.16
C VAL A 712 17.27 3.79 10.54
N MET A 713 18.49 4.05 11.00
CA MET A 713 18.72 4.72 12.28
C MET A 713 18.20 6.17 12.27
N MET A 714 18.48 6.91 11.18
CA MET A 714 18.03 8.30 11.04
C MET A 714 16.50 8.39 10.97
N TYR A 715 15.86 7.43 10.29
CA TYR A 715 14.40 7.29 10.27
C TYR A 715 13.79 7.21 11.68
N PHE A 716 14.34 6.37 12.56
CA PHE A 716 13.87 6.26 13.94
C PHE A 716 14.15 7.51 14.77
N ILE A 717 15.33 8.12 14.62
CA ILE A 717 15.70 9.36 15.34
C ILE A 717 14.70 10.48 14.98
N ILE A 718 14.48 10.74 13.70
CA ILE A 718 13.53 11.75 13.23
C ILE A 718 12.12 11.41 13.74
N GLY A 719 11.71 10.14 13.61
CA GLY A 719 10.40 9.69 14.07
C GLY A 719 10.18 9.96 15.56
N PHE A 720 11.15 9.65 16.42
CA PHE A 720 11.02 9.89 17.86
C PHE A 720 11.05 11.39 18.18
N VAL A 721 11.89 12.19 17.51
CA VAL A 721 11.89 13.65 17.70
C VAL A 721 10.52 14.23 17.32
N VAL A 722 9.96 13.82 16.19
CA VAL A 722 8.67 14.33 15.70
C VAL A 722 7.51 13.82 16.57
N GLN A 723 7.42 12.52 16.80
CA GLN A 723 6.28 11.89 17.50
C GLN A 723 6.34 11.97 19.03
N PHE A 724 7.54 11.93 19.62
CA PHE A 724 7.69 11.98 21.08
C PHE A 724 7.94 13.41 21.57
N HIS A 725 8.83 14.18 20.94
CA HIS A 725 9.19 15.52 21.42
C HIS A 725 8.25 16.60 20.86
N ILE A 726 8.16 16.75 19.54
CA ILE A 726 7.40 17.83 18.91
C ILE A 726 5.90 17.68 19.16
N ARG A 727 5.35 16.47 18.99
CA ARG A 727 3.92 16.21 19.23
C ARG A 727 3.51 16.52 20.68
N LYS A 728 4.34 16.21 21.67
CA LYS A 728 4.02 16.47 23.09
C LYS A 728 4.19 17.93 23.48
N LYS A 729 5.25 18.59 22.99
CA LYS A 729 5.60 19.96 23.39
C LYS A 729 4.87 21.03 22.56
N TYR A 730 4.60 20.76 21.28
CA TYR A 730 4.00 21.70 20.34
C TYR A 730 2.87 21.02 19.50
N PRO A 731 1.76 20.58 20.15
CA PRO A 731 0.70 19.83 19.48
C PRO A 731 0.00 20.61 18.36
N GLU A 732 -0.21 21.92 18.53
CA GLU A 732 -0.83 22.77 17.49
C GLU A 732 0.04 22.88 16.24
N TRP A 733 1.35 23.05 16.43
CA TRP A 733 2.30 23.10 15.31
C TRP A 733 2.32 21.76 14.58
N PHE A 734 2.33 20.66 15.33
CA PHE A 734 2.30 19.31 14.78
C PHE A 734 1.07 19.11 13.88
N LEU A 735 -0.14 19.34 14.39
CA LEU A 735 -1.36 19.15 13.60
C LEU A 735 -1.41 20.08 12.37
N LYS A 736 -0.90 21.31 12.50
CA LYS A 736 -0.99 22.32 11.45
C LYS A 736 0.04 22.15 10.33
N TYR A 737 1.27 21.75 10.64
CA TYR A 737 2.40 21.80 9.69
C TYR A 737 3.06 20.45 9.42
N ASN A 738 3.02 19.48 10.33
CA ASN A 738 3.78 18.23 10.21
C ASN A 738 3.41 17.42 8.96
N TYR A 739 2.11 17.27 8.69
CA TYR A 739 1.63 16.52 7.52
C TYR A 739 2.01 17.19 6.20
N ILE A 740 2.04 18.52 6.18
CA ILE A 740 2.42 19.33 5.00
C ILE A 740 3.93 19.28 4.80
N LEU A 741 4.71 19.30 5.90
CA LEU A 741 6.15 19.11 5.88
C LEU A 741 6.50 17.73 5.29
N ALA A 742 5.84 16.67 5.75
CA ALA A 742 6.01 15.33 5.20
C ALA A 742 5.67 15.26 3.72
N ALA A 743 4.59 15.92 3.29
CA ALA A 743 4.22 16.00 1.89
C ALA A 743 5.24 16.78 1.04
N ALA A 744 5.78 17.88 1.57
CA ALA A 744 6.78 18.69 0.88
C ALA A 744 8.11 17.95 0.70
N ILE A 745 8.58 17.24 1.74
CA ILE A 745 9.79 16.41 1.68
C ILE A 745 9.61 15.31 0.63
N SER A 746 8.53 14.52 0.73
CA SER A 746 8.27 13.43 -0.23
C SER A 746 8.15 13.94 -1.66
N GLY A 747 7.40 15.02 -1.89
CA GLY A 747 7.23 15.59 -3.22
C GLY A 747 8.53 16.13 -3.81
N GLY A 748 9.33 16.84 -3.01
CA GLY A 748 10.59 17.44 -3.43
C GLY A 748 11.66 16.39 -3.75
N THR A 749 11.77 15.36 -2.89
CA THR A 749 12.68 14.24 -3.09
C THR A 749 12.38 13.48 -4.37
N GLU A 750 11.12 13.08 -4.55
CA GLU A 750 10.71 12.24 -5.68
C GLU A 750 10.76 12.98 -7.02
N LEU A 751 10.45 14.28 -7.04
CA LEU A 751 10.67 15.12 -8.23
C LEU A 751 12.14 15.04 -8.66
N LEU A 752 13.07 15.11 -7.72
CA LEU A 752 14.49 15.18 -8.05
C LEU A 752 15.12 13.83 -8.29
N VAL A 753 14.73 12.79 -7.56
CA VAL A 753 15.08 11.41 -7.88
C VAL A 753 14.61 11.07 -9.30
N PHE A 754 13.40 11.50 -9.69
CA PHE A 754 12.93 11.36 -11.06
C PHE A 754 13.83 12.10 -12.06
N VAL A 755 14.11 13.39 -11.82
CA VAL A 755 14.95 14.19 -12.72
C VAL A 755 16.37 13.62 -12.85
N THR A 756 17.02 13.25 -11.74
CA THR A 756 18.37 12.70 -11.75
C THR A 756 18.41 11.32 -12.42
N THR A 757 17.40 10.49 -12.18
CA THR A 757 17.28 9.18 -12.82
C THR A 757 17.29 9.28 -14.34
N PHE A 758 16.51 10.21 -14.90
CA PHE A 758 16.41 10.42 -16.36
C PHE A 758 17.56 11.23 -16.95
N ALA A 759 17.99 12.30 -16.27
CA ALA A 759 18.97 13.23 -16.80
C ALA A 759 20.41 12.72 -16.68
N VAL A 760 20.77 12.05 -15.58
CA VAL A 760 22.18 11.72 -15.27
C VAL A 760 22.43 10.23 -15.01
N GLN A 761 21.50 9.52 -14.35
CA GLN A 761 21.68 8.09 -14.02
C GLN A 761 21.32 7.15 -15.19
N GLY A 762 21.08 7.70 -16.39
CA GLY A 762 20.98 6.91 -17.61
C GLY A 762 19.65 6.23 -17.86
N ALA A 763 18.54 6.62 -17.20
CA ALA A 763 17.22 6.16 -17.63
C ALA A 763 16.83 6.65 -19.03
N SER A 764 17.39 7.78 -19.50
CA SER A 764 17.28 8.21 -20.89
C SER A 764 18.30 7.54 -21.84
N GLY A 765 19.02 6.51 -21.40
CA GLY A 765 19.93 5.70 -22.23
C GLY A 765 21.42 6.09 -22.18
N LYS A 766 21.77 7.30 -21.72
CA LYS A 766 23.17 7.70 -21.49
C LYS A 766 23.37 8.10 -20.03
N ALA A 767 24.10 7.28 -19.29
CA ALA A 767 24.56 7.65 -17.95
C ALA A 767 25.72 8.63 -18.06
N VAL A 768 25.68 9.72 -17.31
CA VAL A 768 26.78 10.66 -17.15
C VAL A 768 27.22 10.55 -15.69
N PRO A 769 28.28 9.78 -15.38
CA PRO A 769 28.77 9.69 -14.01
C PRO A 769 29.42 11.01 -13.59
N PHE A 770 29.20 11.42 -12.34
CA PHE A 770 29.92 12.55 -11.77
C PHE A 770 31.42 12.18 -11.63
N PRO A 771 32.36 13.14 -11.79
CA PRO A 771 33.78 12.88 -11.60
C PRO A 771 34.09 12.22 -10.26
N ALA A 772 35.12 11.38 -10.24
CA ALA A 772 35.57 10.74 -9.01
C ALA A 772 36.22 11.75 -8.08
N TRP A 773 35.72 11.82 -6.86
CA TRP A 773 36.30 12.61 -5.78
C TRP A 773 35.93 11.97 -4.45
N TRP A 774 36.35 12.54 -3.33
CA TRP A 774 36.15 11.95 -2.00
C TRP A 774 34.69 11.57 -1.72
N GLY A 775 33.71 12.44 -1.97
CA GLY A 775 32.29 12.12 -1.76
C GLY A 775 31.66 11.17 -2.78
N ASN A 776 32.37 10.82 -3.85
CA ASN A 776 31.89 9.96 -4.93
C ASN A 776 32.90 8.86 -5.26
N ASN A 777 32.97 7.84 -4.40
CA ASN A 777 33.97 6.77 -4.44
C ASN A 777 33.47 5.45 -5.08
N TYR A 778 32.47 5.50 -5.97
CA TYR A 778 31.87 4.29 -6.58
C TYR A 778 32.88 3.39 -7.34
N GLN A 779 34.06 3.92 -7.68
CA GLN A 779 35.07 3.25 -8.50
C GLN A 779 36.07 2.41 -7.70
N LYS A 780 36.26 2.69 -6.40
CA LYS A 780 37.31 2.04 -5.58
C LYS A 780 36.76 1.06 -4.53
N GLY A 781 35.45 0.87 -4.45
CA GLY A 781 34.82 0.00 -3.45
C GLY A 781 33.40 0.45 -3.11
N ASN A 782 32.99 0.20 -1.87
CA ASN A 782 31.71 0.65 -1.35
C ASN A 782 31.70 2.18 -1.19
N VAL A 783 30.52 2.76 -1.30
CA VAL A 783 30.31 4.22 -1.30
C VAL A 783 30.73 4.88 0.03
N ASP A 784 30.64 4.15 1.15
CA ASP A 784 31.02 4.56 2.51
C ASP A 784 32.47 4.22 2.89
N PHE A 785 33.30 3.84 1.92
CA PHE A 785 34.69 3.42 2.09
C PHE A 785 34.87 2.12 2.90
N CYS A 786 33.79 1.41 3.24
CA CYS A 786 33.91 0.11 3.87
C CYS A 786 34.53 -0.93 2.91
N MET A 787 35.09 -2.00 3.47
CA MET A 787 35.78 -3.03 2.69
C MET A 787 34.77 -3.80 1.85
N ARG A 788 34.87 -3.72 0.52
CA ARG A 788 34.09 -4.58 -0.36
C ARG A 788 34.49 -6.04 -0.16
N ASN A 789 33.50 -6.92 -0.01
CA ASN A 789 33.76 -8.35 0.12
C ASN A 789 34.38 -8.89 -1.19
N PRO A 790 35.61 -9.41 -1.16
CA PRO A 790 36.30 -9.88 -2.37
C PRO A 790 35.61 -11.09 -3.01
N ALA A 791 34.80 -11.84 -2.28
CA ALA A 791 34.05 -12.99 -2.81
C ALA A 791 32.83 -12.60 -3.67
N VAL A 792 32.45 -11.32 -3.68
CA VAL A 792 31.31 -10.79 -4.47
C VAL A 792 31.76 -10.38 -5.89
N GLY A 793 33.07 -10.44 -6.19
CA GLY A 793 33.67 -9.98 -7.45
C GLY A 793 34.34 -8.63 -7.27
#